data_AF-A0A651I5L1-F1
#
_entry.id   AF-A0A651I5L1-F1
#
_cell.length_a   1.000
_cell.length_b   1.000
_cell.length_c   1.000
_cell.angle_alpha   90.00
_cell.angle_beta   90.00
_cell.angle_gamma   90.00
#
_symmetry.space_group_name_H-M   'P 1'
#
loop_
_entity.id
_entity.type
_entity.pdbx_description
1 polymer ?
#
loop_
_entity_poly.entity_id
_entity_poly.type
_entity_poly.pdbx_seq_one_letter_code
_entity_poly.pdbx_strand_id
1 'polypeptide(L)'
;MALLACALASLAMGAQARPTANSPLASPPDGMTRHVAPPAAHVGATLHVRPGEKMEDAVVLIEHGEIRRVVPRAEYDRMARPGGTIEVDYTGRHIYAGFIEAYLPVRAPGVDSSAAGAHWNDGVTPHRRALDGSAPSARDRDNLRKMGFTAAHLVPDQGVFRGRTALISLADPRSDSSHEPPAVYRDGFADAVAFERNTRRGGYPSSHMGAVALIRQVLADADWQRRARQTGDFTGGPDAIDELADANRPLFFDIDREMTTLHAADIASEFKRNAIIVGNGMEFKWLEAIAAENLPVIVPLRFPRAPDVSGFGEADSTDLERLMEWEQAPTNPRRLAEAGVKTAITSAKRIRGAGNLHNDLRSAVRHGLSADDALAMLTTNPAEILGAADRLGSVERGRRANLVVTDRPLFVGPSRILDVWTEGERHVIATDDVGAMAGVYEVNFRGEPRGTLTITRRPRVTLEDGDVKTRAEKVSIDGDRLSYTVKEHDGSVAIATAQRRGTTLHGTLMIPDGRTFSWTAVRVGDAPDDERDREERGPGEIPDLKGYPFGPYAIEEMPQQRRAIFTNATIWTASDAGTIENGVLAIDGGKIAFVGTRSAFNRSAASRWQNAERFDLEGRHIAPGFVDAHSHTGTFALGVNEGTQAVTSEVRIADAVDSSHINWYRQLAGGVTTVNTLHGSANPIGGQSLTQKVRWGSRHPRDMHMRGATPGIKFALGENVKQSNWGD
;
A
#
# COMPACT_ATOMS: atom_id res chain seq x y z
N MET A 1 9.82 -77.63 -43.53
CA MET A 1 8.50 -77.88 -44.15
C MET A 1 7.64 -76.66 -43.83
N ALA A 2 7.59 -75.64 -44.70
CA ALA A 2 6.74 -75.50 -45.90
C ALA A 2 5.66 -74.44 -45.55
N LEU A 3 5.44 -73.30 -46.22
CA LEU A 3 5.84 -72.65 -47.49
C LEU A 3 5.57 -71.12 -47.30
N LEU A 4 6.49 -70.21 -47.72
CA LEU A 4 6.33 -69.19 -48.81
C LEU A 4 5.08 -68.27 -48.73
N ALA A 5 5.06 -66.96 -49.01
CA ALA A 5 6.00 -65.97 -49.57
C ALA A 5 5.34 -64.56 -49.52
N CYS A 6 6.13 -63.53 -49.85
CA CYS A 6 5.76 -62.12 -50.18
C CYS A 6 5.50 -61.17 -48.98
N ALA A 7 6.18 -60.04 -48.78
CA ALA A 7 7.19 -59.32 -49.58
C ALA A 7 8.07 -58.43 -48.67
N LEU A 8 9.30 -58.25 -49.11
CA LEU A 8 10.40 -57.46 -48.54
C LEU A 8 10.40 -56.01 -49.04
N ALA A 9 11.12 -55.16 -48.31
CA ALA A 9 11.91 -53.99 -48.76
C ALA A 9 11.23 -52.60 -48.89
N SER A 10 11.42 -51.80 -47.83
CA SER A 10 12.07 -50.47 -47.78
C SER A 10 12.26 -49.64 -49.08
N LEU A 11 11.80 -48.38 -49.05
CA LEU A 11 12.35 -47.12 -49.64
C LEU A 11 11.24 -46.04 -49.47
N ALA A 12 11.40 -44.74 -49.28
CA ALA A 12 12.47 -43.78 -48.97
C ALA A 12 11.75 -42.45 -48.60
N MET A 13 12.49 -41.50 -48.04
CA MET A 13 12.03 -40.14 -47.69
C MET A 13 11.30 -39.43 -48.84
N GLY A 14 10.24 -38.68 -48.49
CA GLY A 14 9.60 -37.70 -49.36
C GLY A 14 8.76 -36.73 -48.54
N ALA A 15 9.30 -35.54 -48.29
CA ALA A 15 8.53 -34.42 -47.76
C ALA A 15 7.49 -33.97 -48.79
N GLN A 16 6.21 -33.98 -48.44
CA GLN A 16 5.20 -33.14 -49.10
C GLN A 16 4.12 -32.68 -48.10
N ALA A 17 3.84 -31.39 -48.21
CA ALA A 17 2.89 -30.62 -47.44
C ALA A 17 1.52 -31.29 -47.29
N ARG A 18 0.96 -31.27 -46.08
CA ARG A 18 -0.48 -31.48 -45.92
C ARG A 18 -1.22 -30.21 -46.36
N PRO A 19 -2.15 -30.31 -47.30
CA PRO A 19 -2.96 -29.17 -47.72
C PRO A 19 -3.87 -28.75 -46.56
N THR A 20 -3.90 -27.45 -46.29
CA THR A 20 -4.94 -26.79 -45.50
C THR A 20 -6.25 -26.90 -46.27
N ALA A 21 -6.99 -27.98 -46.06
CA ALA A 21 -8.36 -28.09 -46.51
C ALA A 21 -9.26 -27.36 -45.50
N ASN A 22 -9.63 -26.12 -45.85
CA ASN A 22 -10.81 -25.45 -45.31
C ASN A 22 -12.05 -26.31 -45.62
N SER A 23 -12.47 -27.14 -44.67
CA SER A 23 -13.80 -27.73 -44.67
C SER A 23 -14.77 -26.74 -44.02
N PRO A 24 -15.89 -26.35 -44.66
CA PRO A 24 -16.95 -25.56 -44.04
C PRO A 24 -17.77 -26.35 -43.00
N LEU A 25 -17.40 -27.61 -42.74
CA LEU A 25 -18.08 -28.52 -41.82
C LEU A 25 -17.06 -29.08 -40.82
N ALA A 26 -16.49 -28.20 -40.00
CA ALA A 26 -15.94 -28.63 -38.72
C ALA A 26 -17.08 -29.22 -37.87
N SER A 27 -16.80 -30.28 -37.11
CA SER A 27 -17.75 -30.77 -36.09
C SER A 27 -18.23 -29.58 -35.25
N PRO A 28 -19.53 -29.48 -34.91
CA PRO A 28 -19.98 -28.50 -33.94
C PRO A 28 -19.14 -28.67 -32.67
N PRO A 29 -18.75 -27.59 -31.98
CA PRO A 29 -18.15 -27.73 -30.67
C PRO A 29 -19.15 -28.48 -29.78
N ASP A 30 -18.81 -29.70 -29.37
CA ASP A 30 -19.54 -30.48 -28.37
C ASP A 30 -19.30 -29.87 -26.98
N GLY A 31 -19.80 -28.66 -26.81
CA GLY A 31 -19.85 -27.93 -25.56
C GLY A 31 -21.11 -27.10 -25.57
N MET A 32 -21.90 -27.18 -24.49
CA MET A 32 -22.97 -26.21 -24.24
C MET A 32 -22.44 -24.81 -24.54
N THR A 33 -23.16 -24.05 -25.36
CA THR A 33 -22.87 -22.65 -25.64
C THR A 33 -22.48 -21.95 -24.35
N ARG A 34 -21.28 -21.35 -24.34
CA ARG A 34 -20.77 -20.50 -23.25
C ARG A 34 -21.94 -19.70 -22.69
N HIS A 35 -22.12 -19.71 -21.36
CA HIS A 35 -23.05 -18.81 -20.71
C HIS A 35 -22.47 -17.39 -20.83
N VAL A 36 -22.60 -16.79 -22.01
CA VAL A 36 -22.23 -15.41 -22.26
C VAL A 36 -23.32 -14.58 -21.62
N ALA A 37 -22.98 -13.83 -20.57
CA ALA A 37 -23.90 -12.85 -20.02
C ALA A 37 -24.44 -11.98 -21.17
N PRO A 38 -25.77 -11.81 -21.29
CA PRO A 38 -26.35 -11.01 -22.35
C PRO A 38 -25.74 -9.60 -22.31
N PRO A 39 -25.66 -8.90 -23.47
CA PRO A 39 -25.19 -7.53 -23.49
C PRO A 39 -25.96 -6.70 -22.44
N ALA A 40 -25.28 -5.80 -21.74
CA ALA A 40 -25.89 -4.97 -20.71
C ALA A 40 -25.63 -3.49 -21.00
N ALA A 41 -26.64 -2.65 -20.86
CA ALA A 41 -26.50 -1.20 -20.94
C ALA A 41 -26.82 -0.60 -19.57
N HIS A 42 -25.82 0.00 -18.94
CA HIS A 42 -25.96 0.68 -17.66
C HIS A 42 -26.28 2.13 -17.95
N VAL A 43 -27.47 2.60 -17.58
CA VAL A 43 -28.02 3.86 -18.11
C VAL A 43 -28.33 4.87 -17.01
N GLY A 44 -28.21 6.17 -17.31
CA GLY A 44 -28.67 7.26 -16.45
C GLY A 44 -27.73 7.68 -15.31
N ALA A 45 -26.57 7.04 -15.19
CA ALA A 45 -25.62 7.32 -14.11
C ALA A 45 -24.74 8.54 -14.39
N THR A 46 -24.26 9.18 -13.33
CA THR A 46 -23.04 10.00 -13.40
C THR A 46 -21.84 9.07 -13.48
N LEU A 47 -21.22 8.98 -14.64
CA LEU A 47 -20.06 8.14 -14.89
C LEU A 47 -18.76 8.90 -14.60
N HIS A 48 -17.91 8.33 -13.76
CA HIS A 48 -16.53 8.75 -13.55
C HIS A 48 -15.62 7.88 -14.42
N VAL A 49 -15.24 8.40 -15.58
CA VAL A 49 -14.49 7.65 -16.61
C VAL A 49 -13.09 7.31 -16.11
N ARG A 50 -12.43 8.29 -15.49
CA ARG A 50 -11.12 8.23 -14.84
C ARG A 50 -10.99 9.43 -13.88
N PRO A 51 -9.95 9.52 -13.03
CA PRO A 51 -9.73 10.70 -12.17
C PRO A 51 -9.83 12.01 -12.96
N GLY A 52 -10.61 12.96 -12.45
CA GLY A 52 -10.84 14.27 -13.07
C GLY A 52 -11.78 14.29 -14.29
N GLU A 53 -12.23 13.15 -14.82
CA GLU A 53 -13.10 13.07 -16.00
C GLU A 53 -14.44 12.40 -15.68
N LYS A 54 -15.54 13.16 -15.87
CA LYS A 54 -16.90 12.70 -15.61
C LYS A 54 -17.85 12.98 -16.77
N MET A 55 -18.89 12.15 -16.88
CA MET A 55 -19.98 12.28 -17.84
C MET A 55 -21.32 12.12 -17.09
N GLU A 56 -22.16 13.15 -17.16
CA GLU A 56 -23.52 13.09 -16.61
C GLU A 56 -24.46 12.37 -17.59
N ASP A 57 -25.48 11.68 -17.07
CA ASP A 57 -26.48 10.94 -17.86
C ASP A 57 -25.83 10.01 -18.93
N ALA A 58 -24.85 9.23 -18.47
CA ALA A 58 -24.03 8.37 -19.32
C ALA A 58 -24.65 6.97 -19.48
N VAL A 59 -24.24 6.30 -20.57
CA VAL A 59 -24.52 4.89 -20.83
C VAL A 59 -23.21 4.13 -21.02
N VAL A 60 -23.03 3.06 -20.24
CA VAL A 60 -21.94 2.09 -20.40
C VAL A 60 -22.51 0.82 -21.02
N LEU A 61 -22.16 0.54 -22.26
CA LEU A 61 -22.56 -0.69 -22.96
C LEU A 61 -21.48 -1.76 -22.78
N ILE A 62 -21.88 -2.90 -22.20
CA ILE A 62 -21.04 -4.04 -21.88
C ILE A 62 -21.44 -5.22 -22.76
N GLU A 63 -20.44 -5.91 -23.31
CA GLU A 63 -20.64 -7.13 -24.10
C GLU A 63 -19.42 -8.04 -23.98
N HIS A 64 -19.65 -9.33 -23.72
CA HIS A 64 -18.59 -10.33 -23.51
C HIS A 64 -17.61 -9.96 -22.37
N GLY A 65 -18.11 -9.29 -21.33
CA GLY A 65 -17.33 -8.83 -20.18
C GLY A 65 -16.38 -7.67 -20.48
N GLU A 66 -16.57 -6.97 -21.60
CA GLU A 66 -15.80 -5.81 -22.01
C GLU A 66 -16.71 -4.60 -22.21
N ILE A 67 -16.17 -3.40 -21.94
CA ILE A 67 -16.83 -2.14 -22.25
C ILE A 67 -16.74 -1.92 -23.76
N ARG A 68 -17.87 -1.98 -24.45
CA ARG A 68 -17.95 -1.76 -25.90
C ARG A 68 -18.03 -0.30 -26.25
N ARG A 69 -18.80 0.47 -25.48
CA ARG A 69 -19.04 1.90 -25.70
C ARG A 69 -19.37 2.60 -24.39
N VAL A 70 -19.00 3.88 -24.34
CA VAL A 70 -19.37 4.85 -23.32
C VAL A 70 -19.87 6.08 -24.07
N VAL A 71 -21.15 6.42 -23.91
CA VAL A 71 -21.80 7.50 -24.66
C VAL A 71 -22.85 8.21 -23.77
N PRO A 72 -23.22 9.46 -24.05
CA PRO A 72 -24.37 10.09 -23.42
C PRO A 72 -25.68 9.34 -23.74
N ARG A 73 -26.65 9.36 -22.83
CA ARG A 73 -27.97 8.71 -23.01
C ARG A 73 -28.66 9.12 -24.31
N ALA A 74 -28.64 10.40 -24.65
CA ALA A 74 -29.22 10.92 -25.88
C ALA A 74 -28.59 10.35 -27.17
N GLU A 75 -27.32 9.93 -27.13
CA GLU A 75 -26.69 9.21 -28.24
C GLU A 75 -27.13 7.75 -28.25
N TYR A 76 -27.09 7.08 -27.11
CA TYR A 76 -27.51 5.69 -26.95
C TYR A 76 -28.94 5.44 -27.45
N ASP A 77 -29.90 6.32 -27.12
CA ASP A 77 -31.30 6.19 -27.53
C ASP A 77 -31.52 6.24 -29.05
N ARG A 78 -30.56 6.79 -29.80
CA ARG A 78 -30.60 6.88 -31.27
C ARG A 78 -29.82 5.76 -31.97
N MET A 79 -29.13 4.91 -31.20
CA MET A 79 -28.27 3.87 -31.74
C MET A 79 -29.00 2.52 -31.88
N ALA A 80 -28.59 1.74 -32.87
CA ALA A 80 -28.96 0.33 -32.94
C ALA A 80 -28.29 -0.42 -31.77
N ARG A 81 -29.10 -1.14 -30.98
CA ARG A 81 -28.64 -1.91 -29.81
C ARG A 81 -28.37 -3.36 -30.21
N PRO A 82 -27.35 -4.02 -29.63
CA PRO A 82 -27.22 -5.47 -29.73
C PRO A 82 -28.52 -6.16 -29.29
N GLY A 83 -28.94 -7.19 -30.02
CA GLY A 83 -30.15 -7.94 -29.67
C GLY A 83 -30.03 -8.56 -28.27
N GLY A 84 -31.10 -8.47 -27.48
CA GLY A 84 -31.12 -9.02 -26.11
C GLY A 84 -30.38 -8.16 -25.07
N THR A 85 -30.04 -6.90 -25.39
CA THR A 85 -29.43 -5.99 -24.41
C THR A 85 -30.35 -5.78 -23.21
N ILE A 86 -29.86 -6.05 -22.00
CA ILE A 86 -30.55 -5.76 -20.75
C ILE A 86 -30.19 -4.35 -20.31
N GLU A 87 -31.19 -3.48 -20.16
CA GLU A 87 -30.98 -2.15 -19.58
C GLU A 87 -31.04 -2.21 -18.06
N VAL A 88 -30.01 -1.69 -17.41
CA VAL A 88 -29.93 -1.54 -15.94
C VAL A 88 -29.91 -0.05 -15.63
N ASP A 89 -30.99 0.42 -15.01
CA ASP A 89 -31.15 1.82 -14.66
C ASP A 89 -30.35 2.18 -13.40
N TYR A 90 -29.43 3.12 -13.57
CA TYR A 90 -28.61 3.72 -12.54
C TYR A 90 -28.80 5.24 -12.47
N THR A 91 -29.99 5.72 -12.84
CA THR A 91 -30.39 7.12 -12.68
C THR A 91 -30.17 7.60 -11.24
N GLY A 92 -29.46 8.72 -11.10
CA GLY A 92 -29.11 9.31 -9.80
C GLY A 92 -28.04 8.53 -9.03
N ARG A 93 -27.32 7.59 -9.67
CA ARG A 93 -26.20 6.83 -9.11
C ARG A 93 -24.89 7.26 -9.74
N HIS A 94 -23.78 6.82 -9.14
CA HIS A 94 -22.45 7.02 -9.70
C HIS A 94 -21.81 5.69 -10.11
N ILE A 95 -21.16 5.68 -11.27
CA ILE A 95 -20.39 4.54 -11.77
C ILE A 95 -18.91 4.92 -11.81
N TYR A 96 -18.05 4.05 -11.31
CA TYR A 96 -16.60 4.16 -11.33
C TYR A 96 -15.99 2.91 -11.97
N ALA A 97 -14.74 3.00 -12.43
CA ALA A 97 -13.94 1.81 -12.70
C ALA A 97 -13.79 0.96 -11.43
N GLY A 98 -13.81 -0.36 -11.58
CA GLY A 98 -13.61 -1.29 -10.48
C GLY A 98 -12.24 -1.13 -9.83
N PHE A 99 -12.18 -1.18 -8.50
CA PHE A 99 -10.90 -1.02 -7.81
C PHE A 99 -10.00 -2.23 -8.02
N ILE A 100 -8.69 -2.01 -7.88
CA ILE A 100 -7.67 -3.02 -8.05
C ILE A 100 -6.94 -3.20 -6.72
N GLU A 101 -7.03 -4.40 -6.14
CA GLU A 101 -6.26 -4.74 -4.94
C GLU A 101 -4.80 -4.92 -5.35
N ALA A 102 -3.98 -3.92 -5.07
CA ALA A 102 -2.61 -3.83 -5.55
C ALA A 102 -1.65 -4.80 -4.86
N TYR A 103 -2.03 -5.36 -3.70
CA TYR A 103 -1.22 -6.34 -2.98
C TYR A 103 -2.09 -7.25 -2.13
N LEU A 104 -2.27 -8.50 -2.56
CA LEU A 104 -2.95 -9.55 -1.80
C LEU A 104 -1.96 -10.69 -1.50
N PRO A 105 -1.43 -10.79 -0.28
CA PRO A 105 -0.54 -11.90 0.08
C PRO A 105 -1.29 -13.22 0.02
N VAL A 106 -0.70 -14.21 -0.64
CA VAL A 106 -1.25 -15.56 -0.77
C VAL A 106 -0.22 -16.61 -0.39
N ARG A 107 -0.72 -17.71 0.17
CA ARG A 107 0.09 -18.85 0.51
C ARG A 107 0.29 -19.73 -0.72
N ALA A 108 1.38 -19.49 -1.44
CA ALA A 108 1.79 -20.39 -2.51
C ALA A 108 2.49 -21.65 -1.93
N PRO A 109 2.44 -22.81 -2.62
CA PRO A 109 2.99 -24.06 -2.10
C PRO A 109 4.49 -23.95 -1.79
N GLY A 110 4.91 -24.64 -0.73
CA GLY A 110 6.33 -24.80 -0.41
C GLY A 110 7.05 -25.52 -1.54
N VAL A 111 8.35 -25.25 -1.67
CA VAL A 111 9.23 -25.93 -2.64
C VAL A 111 10.03 -26.98 -1.87
N ASP A 112 10.24 -28.14 -2.48
CA ASP A 112 11.22 -29.12 -1.98
C ASP A 112 12.64 -28.55 -2.11
N SER A 113 13.25 -28.19 -0.98
CA SER A 113 14.61 -27.66 -0.93
C SER A 113 15.70 -28.68 -1.28
N SER A 114 15.34 -29.97 -1.40
CA SER A 114 16.24 -31.04 -1.85
C SER A 114 16.17 -31.31 -3.36
N ALA A 115 15.23 -30.68 -4.07
CA ALA A 115 15.07 -30.87 -5.50
C ALA A 115 16.29 -30.37 -6.29
N ALA A 116 16.61 -31.04 -7.39
CA ALA A 116 17.67 -30.61 -8.30
C ALA A 116 17.36 -29.19 -8.83
N GLY A 117 18.35 -28.29 -8.73
CA GLY A 117 18.18 -26.88 -9.12
C GLY A 117 17.51 -25.99 -8.06
N ALA A 118 17.16 -26.52 -6.88
CA ALA A 118 16.76 -25.69 -5.75
C ALA A 118 17.93 -24.83 -5.28
N HIS A 119 17.62 -23.62 -4.80
CA HIS A 119 18.63 -22.76 -4.19
C HIS A 119 19.01 -23.31 -2.81
N TRP A 120 20.28 -23.16 -2.42
CA TRP A 120 20.78 -23.64 -1.12
C TRP A 120 20.06 -23.02 0.08
N ASN A 121 19.53 -21.81 -0.11
CA ASN A 121 18.71 -21.09 0.87
C ASN A 121 17.22 -21.28 0.57
N ASP A 122 16.46 -21.85 1.52
CA ASP A 122 15.03 -22.17 1.39
C ASP A 122 14.12 -20.93 1.33
N GLY A 123 14.65 -19.75 1.66
CA GLY A 123 14.00 -18.44 1.46
C GLY A 123 14.14 -17.88 0.05
N VAL A 124 14.91 -18.52 -0.85
CA VAL A 124 15.10 -18.06 -2.24
C VAL A 124 14.32 -18.99 -3.18
N THR A 125 13.09 -18.58 -3.49
CA THR A 125 12.12 -19.37 -4.27
C THR A 125 11.52 -18.60 -5.45
N PRO A 126 12.32 -17.96 -6.31
CA PRO A 126 11.81 -17.16 -7.45
C PRO A 126 10.99 -17.99 -8.46
N HIS A 127 11.19 -19.31 -8.52
CA HIS A 127 10.42 -20.21 -9.38
C HIS A 127 8.98 -20.48 -8.90
N ARG A 128 8.68 -20.25 -7.60
CA ARG A 128 7.32 -20.38 -7.05
C ARG A 128 6.38 -19.39 -7.75
N ARG A 129 5.13 -19.79 -7.99
CA ARG A 129 4.12 -18.90 -8.60
C ARG A 129 2.93 -18.71 -7.68
N ALA A 130 2.38 -17.50 -7.63
CA ALA A 130 1.18 -17.19 -6.88
C ALA A 130 -0.01 -18.08 -7.27
N LEU A 131 -0.14 -18.41 -8.57
CA LEU A 131 -1.23 -19.22 -9.12
C LEU A 131 -1.15 -20.71 -8.78
N ASP A 132 0.00 -21.20 -8.32
CA ASP A 132 0.12 -22.59 -7.86
C ASP A 132 -0.52 -22.78 -6.47
N GLY A 133 -0.81 -21.68 -5.77
CA GLY A 133 -1.55 -21.68 -4.51
C GLY A 133 -3.06 -21.71 -4.69
N SER A 134 -3.77 -21.82 -3.58
CA SER A 134 -5.23 -21.69 -3.60
C SER A 134 -5.64 -20.29 -4.02
N ALA A 135 -6.50 -20.17 -5.03
CA ALA A 135 -7.17 -18.91 -5.34
C ALA A 135 -7.93 -18.38 -4.10
N PRO A 136 -8.16 -17.05 -4.00
CA PRO A 136 -8.94 -16.48 -2.90
C PRO A 136 -10.29 -17.19 -2.77
N SER A 137 -10.69 -17.52 -1.53
CA SER A 137 -11.95 -18.22 -1.28
C SER A 137 -13.14 -17.39 -1.72
N ALA A 138 -14.31 -18.01 -1.91
CA ALA A 138 -15.54 -17.28 -2.25
C ALA A 138 -15.86 -16.17 -1.23
N ARG A 139 -15.59 -16.43 0.06
CA ARG A 139 -15.73 -15.45 1.14
C ARG A 139 -14.74 -14.30 1.01
N ASP A 140 -13.49 -14.57 0.65
CA ASP A 140 -12.48 -13.52 0.49
C ASP A 140 -12.78 -12.64 -0.72
N ARG A 141 -13.21 -13.24 -1.85
CA ARG A 141 -13.67 -12.48 -3.01
C ARG A 141 -14.90 -11.62 -2.69
N ASP A 142 -15.88 -12.16 -1.97
CA ASP A 142 -17.05 -11.40 -1.51
C ASP A 142 -16.64 -10.22 -0.62
N ASN A 143 -15.73 -10.42 0.34
CA ASN A 143 -15.21 -9.35 1.19
C ASN A 143 -14.48 -8.26 0.39
N LEU A 144 -13.67 -8.65 -0.60
CA LEU A 144 -12.96 -7.71 -1.48
C LEU A 144 -13.95 -6.93 -2.37
N ARG A 145 -14.95 -7.61 -2.95
CA ARG A 145 -16.02 -6.96 -3.74
C ARG A 145 -16.86 -6.00 -2.91
N LYS A 146 -17.15 -6.33 -1.64
CA LYS A 146 -17.79 -5.39 -0.70
C LYS A 146 -16.98 -4.12 -0.44
N MET A 147 -15.67 -4.14 -0.69
CA MET A 147 -14.80 -2.97 -0.66
C MET A 147 -14.66 -2.27 -2.02
N GLY A 148 -15.28 -2.80 -3.08
CA GLY A 148 -15.21 -2.29 -4.45
C GLY A 148 -14.11 -2.90 -5.31
N PHE A 149 -13.32 -3.85 -4.80
CA PHE A 149 -12.29 -4.50 -5.60
C PHE A 149 -12.88 -5.49 -6.59
N THR A 150 -12.36 -5.45 -7.81
CA THR A 150 -12.77 -6.29 -8.96
C THR A 150 -11.63 -7.14 -9.52
N ALA A 151 -10.40 -6.78 -9.18
CA ALA A 151 -9.18 -7.50 -9.52
C ALA A 151 -8.25 -7.53 -8.30
N ALA A 152 -7.40 -8.56 -8.21
CA ALA A 152 -6.43 -8.69 -7.13
C ALA A 152 -5.06 -9.18 -7.63
N HIS A 153 -4.01 -8.48 -7.19
CA HIS A 153 -2.63 -8.86 -7.39
C HIS A 153 -2.20 -9.85 -6.30
N LEU A 154 -2.10 -11.12 -6.66
CA LEU A 154 -1.68 -12.20 -5.79
C LEU A 154 -0.15 -12.21 -5.67
N VAL A 155 0.35 -12.16 -4.44
CA VAL A 155 1.78 -12.12 -4.13
C VAL A 155 2.12 -13.25 -3.16
N PRO A 156 3.09 -14.14 -3.47
CA PRO A 156 3.56 -15.12 -2.50
C PRO A 156 4.06 -14.45 -1.21
N ASP A 157 3.74 -15.01 -0.05
CA ASP A 157 3.91 -14.35 1.26
C ASP A 157 5.13 -14.82 2.08
N GLN A 158 5.97 -15.71 1.54
CA GLN A 158 7.09 -16.31 2.28
C GLN A 158 8.42 -16.34 1.54
N GLY A 159 9.48 -15.99 2.26
CA GLY A 159 10.86 -16.01 1.79
C GLY A 159 11.43 -14.62 1.50
N VAL A 160 12.71 -14.60 1.14
CA VAL A 160 13.42 -13.40 0.69
C VAL A 160 13.11 -13.14 -0.79
N PHE A 161 13.21 -14.16 -1.64
CA PHE A 161 12.59 -14.16 -2.97
C PHE A 161 11.39 -15.09 -2.94
N ARG A 162 10.20 -14.51 -2.85
CA ARG A 162 8.97 -15.25 -2.52
C ARG A 162 8.36 -15.98 -3.71
N GLY A 163 8.72 -15.55 -4.92
CA GLY A 163 8.24 -16.10 -6.18
C GLY A 163 7.60 -15.05 -7.06
N ARG A 164 7.02 -15.53 -8.16
CA ARG A 164 6.34 -14.75 -9.18
C ARG A 164 4.90 -14.44 -8.82
N THR A 165 4.47 -13.23 -9.14
CA THR A 165 3.12 -12.73 -8.85
C THR A 165 2.14 -12.92 -10.00
N ALA A 166 0.85 -12.75 -9.73
CA ALA A 166 -0.20 -12.80 -10.75
C ALA A 166 -1.32 -11.80 -10.45
N LEU A 167 -1.98 -11.28 -11.48
CA LEU A 167 -3.13 -10.39 -11.38
C LEU A 167 -4.36 -11.11 -11.92
N ILE A 168 -5.36 -11.30 -11.07
CA ILE A 168 -6.57 -12.07 -11.39
C ILE A 168 -7.84 -11.22 -11.29
N SER A 169 -8.91 -11.70 -11.92
CA SER A 169 -10.28 -11.25 -11.70
C SER A 169 -10.83 -11.76 -10.37
N LEU A 170 -11.71 -10.97 -9.75
CA LEU A 170 -12.51 -11.37 -8.59
C LEU A 170 -13.93 -11.81 -8.97
N ALA A 171 -14.19 -12.03 -10.25
CA ALA A 171 -15.42 -12.69 -10.71
C ALA A 171 -15.57 -14.08 -10.06
N ASP A 172 -16.81 -14.54 -9.96
CA ASP A 172 -17.02 -15.91 -9.52
C ASP A 172 -16.50 -16.90 -10.58
N PRO A 173 -15.94 -18.05 -10.14
CA PRO A 173 -15.57 -19.12 -11.04
C PRO A 173 -16.78 -19.50 -11.89
N ARG A 174 -16.54 -19.82 -13.17
CA ARG A 174 -17.62 -20.17 -14.09
C ARG A 174 -18.43 -21.35 -13.54
N SER A 175 -19.74 -21.25 -13.65
CA SER A 175 -20.71 -22.20 -13.06
C SER A 175 -20.84 -23.53 -13.84
N ASP A 176 -20.07 -23.73 -14.92
CA ASP A 176 -19.99 -25.04 -15.55
C ASP A 176 -19.11 -25.96 -14.70
N SER A 177 -19.25 -27.28 -14.89
CA SER A 177 -18.63 -28.33 -14.07
C SER A 177 -17.09 -28.34 -14.04
N SER A 178 -16.43 -27.33 -14.63
CA SER A 178 -15.00 -27.28 -14.94
C SER A 178 -14.10 -26.85 -13.77
N HIS A 179 -14.63 -26.28 -12.68
CA HIS A 179 -13.78 -25.63 -11.65
C HIS A 179 -12.73 -24.68 -12.26
N GLU A 180 -13.08 -23.97 -13.35
CA GLU A 180 -12.11 -23.10 -14.02
C GLU A 180 -11.65 -21.99 -13.06
N PRO A 181 -10.34 -21.74 -12.95
CA PRO A 181 -9.81 -20.69 -12.09
C PRO A 181 -10.29 -19.30 -12.57
N PRO A 182 -10.30 -18.28 -11.68
CA PRO A 182 -10.63 -16.92 -12.08
C PRO A 182 -9.80 -16.45 -13.27
N ALA A 183 -10.36 -15.57 -14.10
CA ALA A 183 -9.64 -15.02 -15.26
C ALA A 183 -8.32 -14.37 -14.82
N VAL A 184 -7.24 -14.71 -15.51
CA VAL A 184 -5.89 -14.20 -15.23
C VAL A 184 -5.60 -13.05 -16.18
N TYR A 185 -5.47 -11.84 -15.64
CA TYR A 185 -5.12 -10.65 -16.44
C TYR A 185 -3.63 -10.62 -16.76
N ARG A 186 -2.77 -10.96 -15.80
CA ARG A 186 -1.32 -11.08 -15.97
C ARG A 186 -0.78 -12.17 -15.06
N ASP A 187 0.27 -12.84 -15.50
CA ASP A 187 0.94 -13.90 -14.75
C ASP A 187 2.44 -13.78 -14.93
N GLY A 188 3.20 -14.12 -13.90
CA GLY A 188 4.66 -14.13 -13.92
C GLY A 188 5.31 -12.78 -14.23
N PHE A 189 4.59 -11.68 -14.01
CA PHE A 189 4.99 -10.35 -14.51
C PHE A 189 5.82 -9.54 -13.52
N ALA A 190 5.98 -10.02 -12.29
CA ALA A 190 6.81 -9.40 -11.26
C ALA A 190 7.36 -10.47 -10.30
N ASP A 191 8.46 -10.14 -9.61
CA ASP A 191 9.02 -10.97 -8.52
C ASP A 191 8.73 -10.31 -7.17
N ALA A 192 8.23 -11.10 -6.24
CA ALA A 192 8.03 -10.68 -4.86
C ALA A 192 9.31 -10.86 -4.04
N VAL A 193 9.75 -9.79 -3.39
CA VAL A 193 10.98 -9.73 -2.60
C VAL A 193 10.67 -9.14 -1.22
N ALA A 194 11.32 -9.62 -0.17
CA ALA A 194 11.21 -9.04 1.16
C ALA A 194 12.52 -9.13 1.91
N PHE A 195 12.73 -8.23 2.88
CA PHE A 195 13.82 -8.32 3.84
C PHE A 195 13.50 -9.36 4.95
N GLU A 196 12.98 -10.51 4.54
CA GLU A 196 12.51 -11.56 5.45
C GLU A 196 13.69 -12.23 6.16
N ARG A 197 13.50 -12.50 7.44
CA ARG A 197 14.49 -13.16 8.29
C ARG A 197 14.02 -14.57 8.60
N ASN A 198 14.97 -15.50 8.61
CA ASN A 198 14.74 -16.84 9.08
C ASN A 198 14.73 -16.84 10.62
N THR A 199 13.58 -17.19 11.20
CA THR A 199 13.41 -17.26 12.66
C THR A 199 13.77 -18.63 13.23
N ARG A 200 14.08 -19.62 12.38
CA ARG A 200 14.58 -20.92 12.84
C ARG A 200 15.99 -20.76 13.36
N ARG A 201 16.31 -21.49 14.43
CA ARG A 201 17.66 -21.51 15.00
C ARG A 201 18.68 -21.93 13.94
N GLY A 202 19.70 -21.10 13.73
CA GLY A 202 20.76 -21.34 12.72
C GLY A 202 20.36 -21.03 11.27
N GLY A 203 19.14 -20.57 11.00
CA GLY A 203 18.70 -20.23 9.64
C GLY A 203 19.25 -18.89 9.16
N TYR A 204 19.93 -18.88 8.02
CA TYR A 204 20.35 -17.65 7.34
C TYR A 204 19.24 -17.15 6.39
N PRO A 205 19.00 -15.83 6.29
CA PRO A 205 19.57 -14.75 7.10
C PRO A 205 18.78 -14.55 8.41
N SER A 206 19.44 -14.23 9.52
CA SER A 206 18.79 -13.88 10.80
C SER A 206 18.64 -12.38 11.05
N SER A 207 19.29 -11.57 10.22
CA SER A 207 19.38 -10.11 10.36
C SER A 207 18.91 -9.38 9.10
N HIS A 208 18.58 -8.09 9.24
CA HIS A 208 18.23 -7.25 8.09
C HIS A 208 19.40 -7.14 7.09
N MET A 209 20.62 -6.94 7.60
CA MET A 209 21.82 -6.87 6.74
C MET A 209 22.10 -8.20 6.03
N GLY A 210 21.82 -9.34 6.67
CA GLY A 210 21.88 -10.66 6.04
C GLY A 210 20.86 -10.81 4.92
N ALA A 211 19.62 -10.34 5.12
CA ALA A 211 18.60 -10.34 4.07
C ALA A 211 19.01 -9.46 2.88
N VAL A 212 19.53 -8.26 3.16
CA VAL A 212 20.08 -7.37 2.13
C VAL A 212 21.24 -8.03 1.37
N ALA A 213 22.19 -8.65 2.08
CA ALA A 213 23.33 -9.33 1.46
C ALA A 213 22.88 -10.52 0.59
N LEU A 214 21.93 -11.33 1.07
CA LEU A 214 21.35 -12.43 0.29
C LEU A 214 20.66 -11.92 -0.98
N ILE A 215 19.89 -10.83 -0.89
CA ILE A 215 19.26 -10.21 -2.07
C ILE A 215 20.30 -9.79 -3.09
N ARG A 216 21.34 -9.07 -2.65
CA ARG A 216 22.43 -8.64 -3.55
C ARG A 216 23.15 -9.84 -4.18
N GLN A 217 23.44 -10.87 -3.40
CA GLN A 217 24.11 -12.08 -3.88
C GLN A 217 23.28 -12.78 -4.96
N VAL A 218 21.99 -13.01 -4.71
CA VAL A 218 21.10 -13.66 -5.68
C VAL A 218 20.97 -12.86 -6.97
N LEU A 219 20.88 -11.53 -6.91
CA LEU A 219 20.83 -10.69 -8.11
C LEU A 219 22.16 -10.68 -8.87
N ALA A 220 23.30 -10.67 -8.16
CA ALA A 220 24.61 -10.78 -8.77
C ALA A 220 24.79 -12.12 -9.49
N ASP A 221 24.35 -13.21 -8.86
CA ASP A 221 24.39 -14.55 -9.42
C ASP A 221 23.47 -14.65 -10.64
N ALA A 222 22.26 -14.10 -10.59
CA ALA A 222 21.35 -14.04 -11.74
C ALA A 222 21.96 -13.28 -12.94
N ASP A 223 22.60 -12.13 -12.69
CA ASP A 223 23.26 -11.35 -13.74
C ASP A 223 24.51 -12.01 -14.30
N TRP A 224 25.27 -12.72 -13.47
CA TRP A 224 26.40 -13.53 -13.91
C TRP A 224 25.93 -14.72 -14.73
N GLN A 225 24.99 -15.51 -14.20
CA GLN A 225 24.49 -16.75 -14.80
C GLN A 225 23.82 -16.49 -16.15
N ARG A 226 23.01 -15.43 -16.27
CA ARG A 226 22.44 -15.01 -17.56
C ARG A 226 23.53 -14.78 -18.60
N ARG A 227 24.60 -14.05 -18.24
CA ARG A 227 25.72 -13.75 -19.16
C ARG A 227 26.50 -15.02 -19.50
N ALA A 228 26.85 -15.82 -18.50
CA ALA A 228 27.62 -17.04 -18.66
C ALA A 228 26.89 -18.08 -19.52
N ARG A 229 25.56 -18.18 -19.42
CA ARG A 229 24.75 -19.04 -20.32
C ARG A 229 24.74 -18.51 -21.75
N GLN A 230 24.67 -17.18 -21.94
CA GLN A 230 24.71 -16.58 -23.28
C GLN A 230 26.07 -16.76 -23.98
N THR A 231 27.17 -16.75 -23.23
CA THR A 231 28.53 -16.96 -23.75
C THR A 231 28.92 -18.44 -23.84
N GLY A 232 28.17 -19.33 -23.19
CA GLY A 232 28.49 -20.76 -23.10
C GLY A 232 29.49 -21.12 -22.00
N ASP A 233 29.87 -20.17 -21.15
CA ASP A 233 30.79 -20.37 -20.02
C ASP A 233 30.16 -21.15 -18.86
N PHE A 234 28.83 -21.30 -18.86
CA PHE A 234 28.09 -22.10 -17.88
C PHE A 234 27.20 -23.14 -18.57
N THR A 235 27.49 -24.42 -18.33
CA THR A 235 26.79 -25.57 -18.92
C THR A 235 25.94 -26.35 -17.91
N GLY A 236 25.73 -25.82 -16.70
CA GLY A 236 24.86 -26.43 -15.70
C GLY A 236 23.40 -26.52 -16.18
N GLY A 237 22.63 -27.47 -15.64
CA GLY A 237 21.19 -27.54 -15.88
C GLY A 237 20.45 -26.29 -15.36
N PRO A 238 19.17 -26.08 -15.73
CA PRO A 238 18.36 -24.99 -15.19
C PRO A 238 18.23 -25.08 -13.65
N ASP A 239 18.23 -23.93 -12.99
CA ASP A 239 18.05 -23.82 -11.53
C ASP A 239 17.09 -22.67 -11.17
N ALA A 240 16.86 -22.48 -9.87
CA ALA A 240 15.96 -21.46 -9.35
C ALA A 240 16.38 -20.03 -9.78
N ILE A 241 17.68 -19.73 -9.86
CA ILE A 241 18.17 -18.37 -10.16
C ILE A 241 17.90 -18.00 -11.61
N ASP A 242 17.84 -18.98 -12.54
CA ASP A 242 17.50 -18.73 -13.94
C ASP A 242 16.15 -18.03 -14.14
N GLU A 243 15.24 -18.16 -13.19
CA GLU A 243 13.96 -17.46 -13.24
C GLU A 243 14.12 -15.94 -13.18
N LEU A 244 15.18 -15.44 -12.54
CA LEU A 244 15.50 -14.01 -12.41
C LEU A 244 16.32 -13.47 -13.59
N ALA A 245 16.45 -14.22 -14.69
CA ALA A 245 17.19 -13.78 -15.86
C ALA A 245 16.61 -12.51 -16.51
N ASP A 246 15.29 -12.34 -16.49
CA ASP A 246 14.64 -11.14 -17.01
C ASP A 246 14.80 -9.95 -16.05
N ALA A 247 15.80 -9.11 -16.31
CA ALA A 247 16.07 -7.91 -15.53
C ALA A 247 15.00 -6.80 -15.66
N ASN A 248 14.12 -6.88 -16.66
CA ASN A 248 13.05 -5.88 -16.83
C ASN A 248 11.86 -6.15 -15.91
N ARG A 249 11.75 -7.38 -15.39
CA ARG A 249 10.68 -7.75 -14.48
C ARG A 249 10.82 -6.97 -13.16
N PRO A 250 9.79 -6.23 -12.72
CA PRO A 250 9.89 -5.43 -11.51
C PRO A 250 9.96 -6.30 -10.25
N LEU A 251 10.76 -5.84 -9.29
CA LEU A 251 10.88 -6.38 -7.95
C LEU A 251 9.90 -5.65 -7.02
N PHE A 252 8.95 -6.38 -6.44
CA PHE A 252 8.03 -5.85 -5.43
C PHE A 252 8.62 -6.08 -4.05
N PHE A 253 9.15 -5.02 -3.43
CA PHE A 253 9.75 -5.07 -2.11
C PHE A 253 8.69 -4.88 -1.02
N ASP A 254 8.37 -5.96 -0.32
CA ASP A 254 7.55 -5.93 0.89
C ASP A 254 8.37 -5.41 2.07
N ILE A 255 8.04 -4.20 2.54
CA ILE A 255 8.75 -3.53 3.62
C ILE A 255 7.91 -3.41 4.90
N ASP A 256 8.60 -3.53 6.03
CA ASP A 256 8.00 -3.31 7.35
C ASP A 256 8.37 -1.94 7.96
N ARG A 257 9.40 -1.29 7.42
CA ARG A 257 9.94 -0.01 7.92
C ARG A 257 10.25 0.95 6.77
N GLU A 258 9.99 2.22 6.99
CA GLU A 258 10.10 3.28 5.99
C GLU A 258 11.52 3.40 5.44
N MET A 259 12.54 3.32 6.32
CA MET A 259 13.94 3.39 5.89
C MET A 259 14.35 2.20 4.99
N THR A 260 13.67 1.06 5.09
CA THR A 260 13.99 -0.09 4.22
C THR A 260 13.54 0.13 2.77
N THR A 261 12.70 1.13 2.50
CA THR A 261 12.49 1.68 1.15
C THR A 261 13.80 2.13 0.52
N LEU A 262 14.66 2.81 1.28
CA LEU A 262 15.94 3.32 0.77
C LEU A 262 16.89 2.17 0.44
N HIS A 263 16.89 1.10 1.23
CA HIS A 263 17.65 -0.12 0.90
C HIS A 263 17.13 -0.80 -0.37
N ALA A 264 15.80 -0.87 -0.56
CA ALA A 264 15.22 -1.39 -1.79
C ALA A 264 15.62 -0.54 -3.01
N ALA A 265 15.60 0.79 -2.87
CA ALA A 265 16.04 1.73 -3.91
C ALA A 265 17.54 1.58 -4.23
N ASP A 266 18.39 1.48 -3.21
CA ASP A 266 19.82 1.24 -3.36
C ASP A 266 20.10 -0.06 -4.12
N ILE A 267 19.41 -1.16 -3.77
CA ILE A 267 19.53 -2.45 -4.45
C ILE A 267 19.05 -2.34 -5.90
N ALA A 268 17.88 -1.73 -6.13
CA ALA A 268 17.33 -1.56 -7.46
C ALA A 268 18.28 -0.76 -8.38
N SER A 269 18.86 0.31 -7.86
CA SER A 269 19.87 1.13 -8.55
C SER A 269 21.17 0.36 -8.82
N GLU A 270 21.69 -0.34 -7.81
CA GLU A 270 22.94 -1.15 -7.91
C GLU A 270 22.83 -2.23 -9.00
N PHE A 271 21.70 -2.93 -9.06
CA PHE A 271 21.46 -4.04 -10.00
C PHE A 271 20.66 -3.63 -11.24
N LYS A 272 20.39 -2.34 -11.43
CA LYS A 272 19.62 -1.80 -12.58
C LYS A 272 18.29 -2.53 -12.78
N ARG A 273 17.54 -2.74 -11.69
CA ARG A 273 16.22 -3.39 -11.68
C ARG A 273 15.13 -2.35 -11.48
N ASN A 274 13.95 -2.62 -12.03
CA ASN A 274 12.75 -1.87 -11.69
C ASN A 274 12.28 -2.32 -10.30
N ALA A 275 11.91 -1.38 -9.43
CA ALA A 275 11.41 -1.70 -8.10
C ALA A 275 10.09 -0.98 -7.80
N ILE A 276 9.24 -1.67 -7.05
CA ILE A 276 7.97 -1.17 -6.52
C ILE A 276 7.98 -1.45 -5.03
N ILE A 277 7.61 -0.46 -4.23
CA ILE A 277 7.62 -0.57 -2.77
C ILE A 277 6.24 -0.94 -2.29
N VAL A 278 6.12 -1.99 -1.47
CA VAL A 278 4.91 -2.29 -0.70
C VAL A 278 5.13 -1.78 0.71
N GLY A 279 4.66 -0.57 0.96
CA GLY A 279 4.87 0.23 2.16
C GLY A 279 4.26 -0.33 3.43
N ASN A 280 4.42 0.42 4.52
CA ASN A 280 3.89 0.10 5.84
C ASN A 280 2.77 1.07 6.31
N GLY A 281 2.52 2.15 5.54
CA GLY A 281 1.46 3.13 5.82
C GLY A 281 1.93 4.38 6.58
N MET A 282 3.24 4.50 6.83
CA MET A 282 3.85 5.58 7.60
C MET A 282 4.93 6.34 6.81
N GLU A 283 4.87 6.27 5.48
CA GLU A 283 5.88 6.83 4.57
C GLU A 283 6.10 8.35 4.77
N PHE A 284 5.09 9.08 5.25
CA PHE A 284 5.19 10.50 5.60
C PHE A 284 6.34 10.84 6.56
N LYS A 285 6.79 9.88 7.39
CA LYS A 285 7.94 10.07 8.30
C LYS A 285 9.27 10.26 7.56
N TRP A 286 9.36 9.75 6.33
CA TRP A 286 10.55 9.75 5.48
C TRP A 286 10.24 10.34 4.09
N LEU A 287 9.19 11.16 3.98
CA LEU A 287 8.59 11.59 2.71
C LEU A 287 9.61 12.12 1.69
N GLU A 288 10.45 13.08 2.10
CA GLU A 288 11.43 13.69 1.19
C GLU A 288 12.43 12.67 0.64
N ALA A 289 12.89 11.72 1.48
CA ALA A 289 13.82 10.69 1.05
C ALA A 289 13.14 9.68 0.12
N ILE A 290 11.91 9.25 0.46
CA ILE A 290 11.13 8.33 -0.38
C ILE A 290 10.79 8.96 -1.74
N ALA A 291 10.38 10.22 -1.74
CA ALA A 291 10.05 10.94 -2.98
C ALA A 291 11.26 11.13 -3.89
N ALA A 292 12.45 11.34 -3.31
CA ALA A 292 13.69 11.48 -4.06
C ALA A 292 14.08 10.21 -4.84
N GLU A 293 13.69 9.02 -4.35
CA GLU A 293 13.96 7.75 -5.04
C GLU A 293 13.06 7.53 -6.28
N ASN A 294 11.95 8.28 -6.41
CA ASN A 294 11.03 8.22 -7.54
C ASN A 294 10.51 6.79 -7.86
N LEU A 295 10.30 5.97 -6.82
CA LEU A 295 9.73 4.63 -6.94
C LEU A 295 8.21 4.66 -6.71
N PRO A 296 7.41 3.83 -7.42
CA PRO A 296 6.01 3.65 -7.08
C PRO A 296 5.84 2.99 -5.70
N VAL A 297 4.81 3.42 -4.95
CA VAL A 297 4.54 2.93 -3.60
C VAL A 297 3.11 2.41 -3.48
N ILE A 298 2.96 1.17 -3.04
CA ILE A 298 1.68 0.57 -2.63
C ILE A 298 1.55 0.76 -1.12
N VAL A 299 0.56 1.55 -0.70
CA VAL A 299 0.38 1.97 0.69
C VAL A 299 -0.78 1.20 1.32
N PRO A 300 -0.57 0.50 2.44
CA PRO A 300 -1.66 -0.07 3.20
C PRO A 300 -2.43 1.04 3.91
N LEU A 301 -3.74 1.11 3.68
CA LEU A 301 -4.58 2.09 4.36
C LEU A 301 -4.99 1.56 5.74
N ARG A 302 -4.14 1.88 6.72
CA ARG A 302 -4.27 1.48 8.11
C ARG A 302 -3.81 2.65 8.98
N PHE A 303 -4.72 3.19 9.78
CA PHE A 303 -4.36 4.22 10.75
C PHE A 303 -4.32 3.66 12.17
N PRO A 304 -3.36 4.09 13.00
CA PRO A 304 -3.36 3.77 14.42
C PRO A 304 -4.66 4.29 15.07
N ARG A 305 -5.11 3.60 16.11
CA ARG A 305 -6.22 4.10 16.94
C ARG A 305 -5.73 5.28 17.77
N ALA A 306 -6.66 6.17 18.11
CA ALA A 306 -6.43 7.20 19.11
C ALA A 306 -5.88 6.55 20.39
N PRO A 307 -4.74 7.00 20.91
CA PRO A 307 -4.26 6.56 22.21
C PRO A 307 -5.32 6.81 23.29
N ASP A 308 -5.45 5.89 24.23
CA ASP A 308 -6.30 6.11 25.39
C ASP A 308 -5.54 6.98 26.38
N VAL A 309 -6.09 8.15 26.70
CA VAL A 309 -5.53 9.10 27.67
C VAL A 309 -6.57 9.44 28.74
N SER A 310 -7.58 8.58 28.93
CA SER A 310 -8.66 8.81 29.87
C SER A 310 -8.24 8.63 31.34
N GLY A 311 -7.18 7.88 31.60
CA GLY A 311 -6.58 7.68 32.92
C GLY A 311 -5.16 8.23 33.02
N PHE A 312 -4.71 8.50 34.25
CA PHE A 312 -3.38 9.07 34.51
C PHE A 312 -2.25 8.13 34.05
N GLY A 313 -2.36 6.82 34.30
CA GLY A 313 -1.32 5.86 33.90
C GLY A 313 -1.23 5.68 32.38
N GLU A 314 -2.38 5.67 31.71
CA GLU A 314 -2.48 5.60 30.25
C GLU A 314 -1.94 6.90 29.61
N ALA A 315 -2.22 8.05 30.21
CA ALA A 315 -1.66 9.33 29.78
C ALA A 315 -0.14 9.40 30.00
N ASP A 316 0.37 8.98 31.16
CA ASP A 316 1.81 9.00 31.49
C ASP A 316 2.63 8.03 30.63
N SER A 317 2.00 6.95 30.14
CA SER A 317 2.63 5.98 29.23
C SER A 317 2.46 6.30 27.74
N THR A 318 1.73 7.37 27.39
CA THR A 318 1.54 7.79 26.00
C THR A 318 2.57 8.86 25.62
N ASP A 319 3.59 8.45 24.89
CA ASP A 319 4.62 9.37 24.40
C ASP A 319 4.12 10.29 23.28
N LEU A 320 4.72 11.49 23.17
CA LEU A 320 4.37 12.49 22.15
C LEU A 320 4.46 11.94 20.72
N GLU A 321 5.48 11.13 20.42
CA GLU A 321 5.63 10.51 19.10
C GLU A 321 4.39 9.68 18.72
N ARG A 322 3.79 8.98 19.69
CA ARG A 322 2.60 8.17 19.46
C ARG A 322 1.36 9.01 19.12
N LEU A 323 1.22 10.17 19.76
CA LEU A 323 0.16 11.13 19.46
C LEU A 323 0.35 11.74 18.07
N MET A 324 1.60 12.13 17.74
CA MET A 324 1.97 12.65 16.43
C MET A 324 1.70 11.62 15.32
N GLU A 325 2.08 10.36 15.52
CA GLU A 325 1.77 9.27 14.58
C GLU A 325 0.26 9.14 14.34
N TRP A 326 -0.53 9.19 15.41
CA TRP A 326 -1.97 9.03 15.32
C TRP A 326 -2.64 10.15 14.54
N GLU A 327 -2.28 11.39 14.81
CA GLU A 327 -2.83 12.56 14.12
C GLU A 327 -2.39 12.61 12.66
N GLN A 328 -1.14 12.25 12.36
CA GLN A 328 -0.54 12.49 11.05
C GLN A 328 -0.69 11.31 10.07
N ALA A 329 -0.86 10.07 10.54
CA ALA A 329 -0.98 8.90 9.66
C ALA A 329 -2.07 9.04 8.56
N PRO A 330 -3.26 9.63 8.81
CA PRO A 330 -4.24 9.85 7.75
C PRO A 330 -3.81 10.83 6.66
N THR A 331 -2.81 11.69 6.90
CA THR A 331 -2.26 12.61 5.88
C THR A 331 -1.35 11.92 4.88
N ASN A 332 -0.89 10.69 5.17
CA ASN A 332 0.12 9.97 4.38
C ASN A 332 -0.23 9.89 2.87
N PRO A 333 -1.46 9.50 2.46
CA PRO A 333 -1.80 9.44 1.04
C PRO A 333 -1.73 10.81 0.36
N ARG A 334 -2.25 11.88 0.99
CA ARG A 334 -2.17 13.25 0.42
C ARG A 334 -0.72 13.64 0.22
N ARG A 335 0.12 13.46 1.24
CA ARG A 335 1.52 13.87 1.19
C ARG A 335 2.31 13.16 0.11
N LEU A 336 2.06 11.87 -0.10
CA LEU A 336 2.68 11.11 -1.18
C LEU A 336 2.23 11.63 -2.55
N ALA A 337 0.94 11.95 -2.72
CA ALA A 337 0.44 12.55 -3.96
C ALA A 337 1.04 13.94 -4.22
N GLU A 338 1.07 14.82 -3.22
CA GLU A 338 1.67 16.16 -3.31
C GLU A 338 3.18 16.12 -3.57
N ALA A 339 3.86 15.10 -3.06
CA ALA A 339 5.28 14.85 -3.35
C ALA A 339 5.53 14.22 -4.73
N GLY A 340 4.48 13.97 -5.52
CA GLY A 340 4.58 13.39 -6.87
C GLY A 340 4.86 11.88 -6.90
N VAL A 341 4.69 11.17 -5.77
CA VAL A 341 4.92 9.72 -5.69
C VAL A 341 3.72 8.98 -6.26
N LYS A 342 3.96 8.15 -7.29
CA LYS A 342 2.92 7.30 -7.88
C LYS A 342 2.47 6.25 -6.85
N THR A 343 1.27 6.44 -6.33
CA THR A 343 0.78 5.70 -5.16
C THR A 343 -0.42 4.83 -5.50
N ALA A 344 -0.47 3.61 -4.99
CA ALA A 344 -1.66 2.76 -4.99
C ALA A 344 -2.07 2.38 -3.57
N ILE A 345 -3.34 2.10 -3.33
CA ILE A 345 -3.86 1.69 -2.03
C ILE A 345 -4.07 0.17 -2.00
N THR A 346 -3.71 -0.47 -0.88
CA THR A 346 -4.03 -1.88 -0.60
C THR A 346 -4.84 -2.04 0.69
N SER A 347 -5.71 -3.06 0.72
CA SER A 347 -6.41 -3.48 1.93
C SER A 347 -5.60 -4.46 2.80
N ALA A 348 -4.43 -4.91 2.33
CA ALA A 348 -3.53 -5.77 3.09
C ALA A 348 -2.81 -5.04 4.23
N LYS A 349 -2.11 -5.79 5.08
CA LYS A 349 -1.38 -5.31 6.28
C LYS A 349 -2.22 -4.56 7.33
N ARG A 350 -3.55 -4.53 7.18
CA ARG A 350 -4.49 -3.93 8.14
C ARG A 350 -4.59 -4.75 9.43
N ILE A 351 -4.71 -4.08 10.57
CA ILE A 351 -4.91 -4.76 11.88
C ILE A 351 -6.33 -5.34 11.92
N ARG A 352 -6.47 -6.59 12.35
CA ARG A 352 -7.79 -7.17 12.66
C ARG A 352 -8.53 -6.27 13.65
N GLY A 353 -9.75 -5.84 13.31
CA GLY A 353 -10.59 -4.99 14.16
C GLY A 353 -10.33 -3.48 14.07
N ALA A 354 -9.39 -3.00 13.24
CA ALA A 354 -9.45 -1.62 12.74
C ALA A 354 -10.65 -1.46 11.78
N GLY A 355 -11.05 -0.24 11.40
CA GLY A 355 -12.26 0.04 10.61
C GLY A 355 -12.36 -0.72 9.27
N ASN A 356 -13.33 -0.42 8.41
CA ASN A 356 -13.29 -0.91 7.02
C ASN A 356 -12.44 0.04 6.14
N LEU A 357 -11.97 -0.43 4.98
CA LEU A 357 -11.13 0.36 4.07
C LEU A 357 -11.75 1.72 3.74
N HIS A 358 -13.06 1.77 3.53
CA HIS A 358 -13.78 3.01 3.23
C HIS A 358 -13.78 4.03 4.37
N ASN A 359 -13.78 3.59 5.63
CA ASN A 359 -13.65 4.50 6.78
C ASN A 359 -12.28 5.16 6.79
N ASP A 360 -11.21 4.38 6.56
CA ASP A 360 -9.86 4.92 6.51
C ASP A 360 -9.70 5.83 5.27
N LEU A 361 -10.28 5.47 4.13
CA LEU A 361 -10.25 6.31 2.93
C LEU A 361 -10.95 7.65 3.12
N ARG A 362 -12.14 7.63 3.73
CA ARG A 362 -12.82 8.88 4.14
C ARG A 362 -11.99 9.66 5.16
N SER A 363 -11.27 8.99 6.05
CA SER A 363 -10.36 9.67 6.95
C SER A 363 -9.26 10.38 6.17
N ALA A 364 -8.59 9.71 5.23
CA ALA A 364 -7.57 10.34 4.39
C ALA A 364 -8.10 11.55 3.60
N VAL A 365 -9.31 11.44 3.03
CA VAL A 365 -9.95 12.57 2.32
C VAL A 365 -10.25 13.74 3.26
N ARG A 366 -10.75 13.45 4.48
CA ARG A 366 -10.92 14.49 5.52
C ARG A 366 -9.59 15.12 5.96
N HIS A 367 -8.46 14.48 5.71
CA HIS A 367 -7.11 15.00 5.98
C HIS A 367 -6.42 15.54 4.71
N GLY A 368 -7.21 15.84 3.68
CA GLY A 368 -6.81 16.59 2.50
C GLY A 368 -6.53 15.76 1.25
N LEU A 369 -6.62 14.42 1.27
CA LEU A 369 -6.51 13.63 0.04
C LEU A 369 -7.63 14.03 -0.92
N SER A 370 -7.30 14.45 -2.13
CA SER A 370 -8.31 14.84 -3.11
C SER A 370 -9.13 13.61 -3.57
N ALA A 371 -10.38 13.83 -3.98
CA ALA A 371 -11.23 12.77 -4.52
C ALA A 371 -10.63 12.12 -5.77
N ASP A 372 -9.95 12.90 -6.61
CA ASP A 372 -9.29 12.43 -7.83
C ASP A 372 -8.06 11.58 -7.51
N ASP A 373 -7.22 12.01 -6.56
CA ASP A 373 -6.07 11.21 -6.12
C ASP A 373 -6.54 9.91 -5.45
N ALA A 374 -7.58 9.96 -4.61
CA ALA A 374 -8.18 8.77 -4.01
C ALA A 374 -8.68 7.79 -5.07
N LEU A 375 -9.34 8.30 -6.13
CA LEU A 375 -9.78 7.48 -7.25
C LEU A 375 -8.59 6.88 -8.00
N ALA A 376 -7.56 7.69 -8.29
CA ALA A 376 -6.36 7.27 -9.00
C ALA A 376 -5.63 6.15 -8.25
N MET A 377 -5.49 6.27 -6.93
CA MET A 377 -4.83 5.30 -6.06
C MET A 377 -5.55 3.94 -5.99
N LEU A 378 -6.85 3.89 -6.32
CA LEU A 378 -7.64 2.65 -6.37
C LEU A 378 -7.82 2.08 -7.79
N THR A 379 -7.57 2.88 -8.84
CA THR A 379 -7.91 2.54 -10.23
C THR A 379 -6.71 2.69 -11.18
N THR A 380 -6.43 3.89 -11.68
CA THR A 380 -5.42 4.12 -12.72
C THR A 380 -4.00 3.83 -12.24
N ASN A 381 -3.63 4.24 -11.03
CA ASN A 381 -2.28 4.02 -10.50
C ASN A 381 -1.95 2.52 -10.33
N PRO A 382 -2.77 1.70 -9.64
CA PRO A 382 -2.50 0.26 -9.57
C PRO A 382 -2.58 -0.40 -10.96
N ALA A 383 -3.44 0.06 -11.88
CA ALA A 383 -3.46 -0.47 -13.24
C ALA A 383 -2.11 -0.23 -13.96
N GLU A 384 -1.51 0.95 -13.82
CA GLU A 384 -0.21 1.27 -14.41
C GLU A 384 0.95 0.54 -13.71
N ILE A 385 0.98 0.54 -12.38
CA ILE A 385 2.01 -0.14 -11.56
C ILE A 385 2.07 -1.63 -11.90
N LEU A 386 0.91 -2.26 -12.10
CA LEU A 386 0.79 -3.68 -12.42
C LEU A 386 0.86 -3.96 -13.94
N GLY A 387 1.00 -2.93 -14.77
CA GLY A 387 1.05 -3.05 -16.24
C GLY A 387 -0.26 -3.53 -16.87
N ALA A 388 -1.41 -3.30 -16.25
CA ALA A 388 -2.74 -3.70 -16.71
C ALA A 388 -3.63 -2.51 -17.14
N ALA A 389 -3.05 -1.32 -17.36
CA ALA A 389 -3.76 -0.13 -17.81
C ALA A 389 -4.41 -0.29 -19.20
N ASP A 390 -4.00 -1.30 -19.99
CA ASP A 390 -4.66 -1.68 -21.24
C ASP A 390 -6.04 -2.33 -21.01
N ARG A 391 -6.29 -2.85 -19.80
CA ARG A 391 -7.49 -3.66 -19.47
C ARG A 391 -8.31 -3.11 -18.32
N LEU A 392 -7.68 -2.41 -17.37
CA LEU A 392 -8.24 -2.02 -16.08
C LEU A 392 -7.97 -0.53 -15.78
N GLY A 393 -8.62 -0.01 -14.74
CA GLY A 393 -8.33 1.32 -14.17
C GLY A 393 -9.13 2.47 -14.76
N SER A 394 -9.87 2.28 -15.86
CA SER A 394 -10.75 3.28 -16.45
C SER A 394 -12.03 2.66 -17.03
N VAL A 395 -13.08 3.47 -17.19
CA VAL A 395 -14.31 3.07 -17.89
C VAL A 395 -14.21 3.53 -19.34
N GLU A 396 -13.39 2.83 -20.13
CA GLU A 396 -13.15 3.17 -21.54
C GLU A 396 -13.44 1.97 -22.45
N ARG A 397 -13.69 2.25 -23.75
CA ARG A 397 -13.88 1.20 -24.75
C ARG A 397 -12.68 0.26 -24.80
N GLY A 398 -12.96 -1.05 -24.80
CA GLY A 398 -11.96 -2.11 -24.87
C GLY A 398 -11.41 -2.55 -23.51
N ARG A 399 -11.72 -1.84 -22.42
CA ARG A 399 -11.38 -2.27 -21.05
C ARG A 399 -12.33 -3.37 -20.57
N ARG A 400 -11.92 -4.14 -19.56
CA ARG A 400 -12.79 -5.10 -18.88
C ARG A 400 -13.92 -4.35 -18.18
N ALA A 401 -15.12 -4.92 -18.22
CA ALA A 401 -16.30 -4.35 -17.58
C ALA A 401 -16.30 -4.60 -16.06
N ASN A 402 -15.30 -4.03 -15.41
CA ASN A 402 -15.13 -4.01 -13.97
C ASN A 402 -15.60 -2.65 -13.46
N LEU A 403 -16.72 -2.61 -12.72
CA LEU A 403 -17.37 -1.36 -12.34
C LEU A 403 -17.77 -1.38 -10.86
N VAL A 404 -17.73 -0.22 -10.22
CA VAL A 404 -18.29 0.00 -8.88
C VAL A 404 -19.43 1.01 -9.01
N VAL A 405 -20.60 0.67 -8.47
CA VAL A 405 -21.78 1.52 -8.48
C VAL A 405 -22.10 1.97 -7.06
N THR A 406 -22.29 3.27 -6.86
CA THR A 406 -22.60 3.85 -5.55
C THR A 406 -23.87 4.70 -5.56
N ASP A 407 -24.48 4.87 -4.39
CA ASP A 407 -25.65 5.72 -4.19
C ASP A 407 -25.34 7.22 -4.29
N ARG A 408 -24.11 7.62 -3.95
CA ARG A 408 -23.61 9.00 -3.88
C ARG A 408 -22.13 9.06 -4.28
N PRO A 409 -21.56 10.25 -4.54
CA PRO A 409 -20.13 10.39 -4.83
C PRO A 409 -19.28 9.74 -3.75
N LEU A 410 -18.33 8.89 -4.14
CA LEU A 410 -17.64 7.98 -3.24
C LEU A 410 -16.79 8.66 -2.16
N PHE A 411 -16.24 9.85 -2.44
CA PHE A 411 -15.23 10.51 -1.60
C PHE A 411 -15.70 11.79 -0.91
N VAL A 412 -16.89 12.31 -1.22
CA VAL A 412 -17.38 13.60 -0.69
C VAL A 412 -18.16 13.43 0.62
N GLY A 413 -18.56 12.20 0.96
CA GLY A 413 -19.30 11.92 2.18
C GLY A 413 -19.51 10.42 2.42
N PRO A 414 -20.37 10.03 3.37
CA PRO A 414 -20.75 8.63 3.53
C PRO A 414 -21.54 8.14 2.31
N SER A 415 -20.84 7.41 1.44
CA SER A 415 -21.36 6.72 0.27
C SER A 415 -21.35 5.19 0.50
N ARG A 416 -22.28 4.50 -0.16
CA ARG A 416 -22.44 3.05 -0.12
C ARG A 416 -22.31 2.45 -1.50
N ILE A 417 -21.52 1.39 -1.60
CA ILE A 417 -21.46 0.54 -2.79
C ILE A 417 -22.74 -0.29 -2.86
N LEU A 418 -23.43 -0.20 -3.99
CA LEU A 418 -24.68 -0.90 -4.28
C LEU A 418 -24.41 -2.16 -5.07
N ASP A 419 -23.66 -2.02 -6.17
CA ASP A 419 -23.28 -3.10 -7.06
C ASP A 419 -21.79 -3.03 -7.36
N VAL A 420 -21.20 -4.21 -7.54
CA VAL A 420 -19.88 -4.37 -8.14
C VAL A 420 -20.04 -5.29 -9.34
N TRP A 421 -19.53 -4.83 -10.47
CA TRP A 421 -19.48 -5.64 -11.68
C TRP A 421 -18.06 -6.14 -11.88
N THR A 422 -17.91 -7.43 -12.15
CA THR A 422 -16.63 -8.04 -12.51
C THR A 422 -16.81 -8.76 -13.83
N GLU A 423 -16.03 -8.36 -14.84
CA GLU A 423 -16.12 -8.91 -16.19
C GLU A 423 -17.55 -8.90 -16.76
N GLY A 424 -18.31 -7.86 -16.46
CA GLY A 424 -19.70 -7.71 -16.90
C GLY A 424 -20.72 -8.56 -16.14
N GLU A 425 -20.31 -9.30 -15.10
CA GLU A 425 -21.21 -9.99 -14.18
C GLU A 425 -21.52 -9.11 -12.96
N ARG A 426 -22.80 -9.00 -12.60
CA ARG A 426 -23.26 -8.17 -11.48
C ARG A 426 -23.19 -8.91 -10.16
N HIS A 427 -22.58 -8.28 -9.16
CA HIS A 427 -22.65 -8.68 -7.75
C HIS A 427 -23.34 -7.59 -6.95
N VAL A 428 -24.52 -7.90 -6.39
CA VAL A 428 -25.27 -6.99 -5.53
C VAL A 428 -24.61 -6.96 -4.15
N ILE A 429 -24.07 -5.80 -3.77
CA ILE A 429 -23.43 -5.58 -2.47
C ILE A 429 -24.43 -5.09 -1.44
N ALA A 430 -25.29 -4.15 -1.84
CA ALA A 430 -26.31 -3.60 -0.96
C ALA A 430 -27.50 -3.09 -1.78
N THR A 431 -28.71 -3.35 -1.28
CA THR A 431 -29.95 -2.85 -1.88
C THR A 431 -30.24 -1.43 -1.41
N ASP A 432 -30.77 -0.57 -2.29
CA ASP A 432 -31.19 0.79 -1.91
C ASP A 432 -32.62 0.86 -1.38
N ASP A 433 -32.95 -0.05 -0.46
CA ASP A 433 -34.28 -0.16 0.11
C ASP A 433 -34.68 1.12 0.87
N VAL A 434 -33.71 1.72 1.59
CA VAL A 434 -33.91 2.97 2.32
C VAL A 434 -34.19 4.13 1.36
N GLY A 435 -33.42 4.26 0.27
CA GLY A 435 -33.68 5.27 -0.75
C GLY A 435 -35.01 5.08 -1.46
N ALA A 436 -35.41 3.84 -1.75
CA ALA A 436 -36.70 3.51 -2.35
C ALA A 436 -37.89 3.85 -1.43
N MET A 437 -37.68 3.82 -0.11
CA MET A 437 -38.66 4.25 0.90
C MET A 437 -38.54 5.72 1.31
N ALA A 438 -37.54 6.46 0.85
CA ALA A 438 -37.34 7.83 1.27
C ALA A 438 -38.41 8.75 0.67
N GLY A 439 -39.08 9.53 1.51
CA GLY A 439 -40.14 10.43 1.11
C GLY A 439 -40.82 11.09 2.29
N VAL A 440 -41.63 12.10 1.98
CA VAL A 440 -42.66 12.61 2.88
C VAL A 440 -43.96 11.91 2.51
N TYR A 441 -44.60 11.31 3.50
CA TYR A 441 -45.83 10.54 3.36
C TYR A 441 -46.94 11.19 4.18
N GLU A 442 -48.13 11.38 3.61
CA GLU A 442 -49.32 11.74 4.37
C GLU A 442 -49.90 10.49 5.02
N VAL A 443 -49.97 10.47 6.35
CA VAL A 443 -50.48 9.34 7.14
C VAL A 443 -51.98 9.45 7.28
N ASN A 444 -52.67 8.40 6.89
CA ASN A 444 -54.11 8.22 6.97
C ASN A 444 -54.45 7.14 8.00
N PHE A 445 -55.33 7.49 8.94
CA PHE A 445 -55.84 6.59 9.96
C PHE A 445 -57.36 6.48 9.81
N ARG A 446 -57.87 5.26 9.59
CA ARG A 446 -59.30 5.01 9.29
C ARG A 446 -59.85 5.85 8.12
N GLY A 447 -59.01 6.22 7.17
CA GLY A 447 -59.39 7.01 5.99
C GLY A 447 -59.34 8.53 6.17
N GLU A 448 -58.94 9.02 7.35
CA GLU A 448 -58.78 10.46 7.63
C GLU A 448 -57.29 10.83 7.72
N PRO A 449 -56.86 11.96 7.14
CA PRO A 449 -55.48 12.44 7.21
C PRO A 449 -55.16 12.86 8.64
N ARG A 450 -54.01 12.39 9.14
CA ARG A 450 -53.60 12.57 10.54
C ARG A 450 -52.22 13.17 10.76
N GLY A 451 -51.48 13.45 9.70
CA GLY A 451 -50.15 14.02 9.82
C GLY A 451 -49.23 13.55 8.72
N THR A 452 -47.93 13.82 8.88
CA THR A 452 -46.91 13.35 7.95
C THR A 452 -45.95 12.38 8.61
N LEU A 453 -45.45 11.44 7.81
CA LEU A 453 -44.37 10.54 8.13
C LEU A 453 -43.25 10.82 7.14
N THR A 454 -42.11 11.28 7.66
CA THR A 454 -40.92 11.53 6.86
C THR A 454 -39.92 10.39 7.05
N ILE A 455 -39.57 9.72 5.96
CA ILE A 455 -38.48 8.73 5.90
C ILE A 455 -37.31 9.37 5.17
N THR A 456 -36.16 9.51 5.82
CA THR A 456 -34.94 10.02 5.18
C THR A 456 -34.12 8.91 4.52
N ARG A 457 -33.13 9.28 3.69
CA ARG A 457 -32.21 8.34 3.02
C ARG A 457 -31.20 7.66 3.95
N ARG A 458 -31.01 8.18 5.16
CA ARG A 458 -30.55 7.40 6.32
C ARG A 458 -31.81 6.90 7.04
N PRO A 459 -31.91 5.65 7.51
CA PRO A 459 -33.15 5.11 8.06
C PRO A 459 -33.57 5.83 9.36
N ARG A 460 -34.19 7.00 9.22
CA ARG A 460 -34.77 7.83 10.26
C ARG A 460 -36.20 8.10 9.83
N VAL A 461 -37.12 7.83 10.75
CA VAL A 461 -38.54 8.10 10.60
C VAL A 461 -38.90 9.19 11.58
N THR A 462 -39.60 10.21 11.10
CA THR A 462 -40.16 11.28 11.93
C THR A 462 -41.64 11.41 11.63
N LEU A 463 -42.45 11.44 12.68
CA LEU A 463 -43.90 11.63 12.59
C LEU A 463 -44.24 13.05 13.03
N GLU A 464 -45.10 13.72 12.28
CA GLU A 464 -45.58 15.07 12.58
C GLU A 464 -47.12 15.08 12.55
N ASP A 465 -47.75 15.47 13.65
CA ASP A 465 -49.20 15.71 13.76
C ASP A 465 -49.41 17.11 14.38
N GLY A 466 -49.84 18.08 13.56
CA GLY A 466 -49.89 19.49 13.95
C GLY A 466 -48.51 20.02 14.37
N ASP A 467 -48.40 20.58 15.58
CA ASP A 467 -47.15 21.11 16.15
C ASP A 467 -46.28 20.02 16.83
N VAL A 468 -46.77 18.77 16.91
CA VAL A 468 -46.08 17.69 17.61
C VAL A 468 -45.20 16.91 16.62
N LYS A 469 -43.89 16.90 16.90
CA LYS A 469 -42.89 16.17 16.12
C LYS A 469 -42.24 15.08 16.95
N THR A 470 -42.43 13.83 16.55
CA THR A 470 -41.93 12.65 17.25
C THR A 470 -40.94 11.89 16.40
N ARG A 471 -39.72 11.68 16.93
CA ARG A 471 -38.70 10.88 16.26
C ARG A 471 -38.84 9.42 16.63
N ALA A 472 -38.86 8.55 15.62
CA ALA A 472 -38.89 7.11 15.84
C ALA A 472 -37.50 6.57 16.24
N GLU A 473 -37.51 5.48 17.00
CA GLU A 473 -36.35 4.70 17.40
C GLU A 473 -36.34 3.33 16.70
N LYS A 474 -35.19 2.64 16.70
CA LYS A 474 -35.01 1.28 16.14
C LYS A 474 -35.61 1.11 14.74
N VAL A 475 -35.42 2.12 13.89
CA VAL A 475 -35.89 2.08 12.50
C VAL A 475 -35.11 1.01 11.72
N SER A 476 -35.84 0.12 11.06
CA SER A 476 -35.32 -0.90 10.15
C SER A 476 -36.10 -0.86 8.85
N ILE A 477 -35.39 -0.90 7.72
CA ILE A 477 -35.97 -1.00 6.38
C ILE A 477 -35.27 -2.19 5.70
N ASP A 478 -36.07 -3.12 5.19
CA ASP A 478 -35.62 -4.33 4.50
C ASP A 478 -36.56 -4.60 3.32
N GLY A 479 -36.07 -4.36 2.09
CA GLY A 479 -36.89 -4.33 0.89
C GLY A 479 -38.07 -3.37 1.01
N ASP A 480 -39.28 -3.92 0.88
CA ASP A 480 -40.54 -3.18 1.02
C ASP A 480 -41.09 -3.17 2.45
N ARG A 481 -40.33 -3.57 3.47
CA ARG A 481 -40.77 -3.58 4.87
C ARG A 481 -40.10 -2.47 5.67
N LEU A 482 -40.90 -1.73 6.41
CA LEU A 482 -40.48 -0.74 7.40
C LEU A 482 -40.88 -1.24 8.79
N SER A 483 -40.01 -1.13 9.77
CA SER A 483 -40.35 -1.25 11.19
C SER A 483 -39.67 -0.18 12.01
N TYR A 484 -40.34 0.31 13.04
CA TYR A 484 -39.80 1.30 13.97
C TYR A 484 -40.57 1.30 15.28
N THR A 485 -40.00 1.88 16.32
CA THR A 485 -40.65 2.10 17.60
C THR A 485 -40.87 3.58 17.86
N VAL A 486 -41.98 3.92 18.51
CA VAL A 486 -42.30 5.29 18.92
C VAL A 486 -42.42 5.30 20.44
N LYS A 487 -41.71 6.21 21.10
CA LYS A 487 -41.81 6.39 22.55
C LYS A 487 -42.88 7.43 22.84
N GLU A 488 -43.86 7.05 23.63
CA GLU A 488 -44.95 7.92 24.08
C GLU A 488 -44.50 8.81 25.25
N HIS A 489 -45.26 9.88 25.52
CA HIS A 489 -44.94 10.85 26.59
C HIS A 489 -44.86 10.23 28.00
N ASP A 490 -45.58 9.14 28.24
CA ASP A 490 -45.56 8.39 29.51
C ASP A 490 -44.38 7.38 29.60
N GLY A 491 -43.52 7.34 28.58
CA GLY A 491 -42.36 6.46 28.50
C GLY A 491 -42.65 5.07 27.93
N SER A 492 -43.91 4.77 27.61
CA SER A 492 -44.29 3.52 26.96
C SER A 492 -43.87 3.50 25.47
N VAL A 493 -43.81 2.31 24.86
CA VAL A 493 -43.28 2.13 23.50
C VAL A 493 -44.31 1.46 22.62
N ALA A 494 -44.70 2.13 21.54
CA ALA A 494 -45.48 1.56 20.46
C ALA A 494 -44.56 1.00 19.36
N ILE A 495 -44.97 -0.10 18.73
CA ILE A 495 -44.24 -0.73 17.62
C ILE A 495 -45.05 -0.53 16.35
N ALA A 496 -44.44 0.07 15.33
CA ALA A 496 -45.03 0.22 14.03
C ALA A 496 -44.31 -0.66 13.01
N THR A 497 -45.09 -1.29 12.14
CA THR A 497 -44.59 -1.99 10.96
C THR A 497 -45.38 -1.54 9.74
N ALA A 498 -44.75 -1.50 8.56
CA ALA A 498 -45.43 -1.18 7.32
C ALA A 498 -44.82 -1.94 6.13
N GLN A 499 -45.64 -2.17 5.11
CA GLN A 499 -45.22 -2.71 3.83
C GLN A 499 -45.54 -1.71 2.72
N ARG A 500 -44.56 -1.42 1.86
CA ARG A 500 -44.72 -0.54 0.71
C ARG A 500 -45.38 -1.28 -0.45
N ARG A 501 -46.35 -0.63 -1.09
CA ARG A 501 -46.99 -1.05 -2.34
C ARG A 501 -47.12 0.17 -3.25
N GLY A 502 -46.25 0.27 -4.25
CA GLY A 502 -46.15 1.47 -5.08
C GLY A 502 -45.69 2.69 -4.27
N THR A 503 -46.52 3.74 -4.24
CA THR A 503 -46.30 4.98 -3.49
C THR A 503 -46.92 4.97 -2.09
N THR A 504 -47.58 3.88 -1.69
CA THR A 504 -48.33 3.78 -0.44
C THR A 504 -47.68 2.80 0.53
N LEU A 505 -47.57 3.19 1.80
CA LEU A 505 -47.23 2.32 2.92
C LEU A 505 -48.51 1.81 3.57
N HIS A 506 -48.59 0.51 3.82
CA HIS A 506 -49.68 -0.13 4.58
C HIS A 506 -49.11 -0.67 5.88
N GLY A 507 -49.53 -0.11 7.00
CA GLY A 507 -48.91 -0.42 8.28
C GLY A 507 -49.87 -0.83 9.38
N THR A 508 -49.27 -1.39 10.43
CA THR A 508 -49.91 -1.74 11.69
C THR A 508 -49.11 -1.12 12.83
N LEU A 509 -49.82 -0.39 13.69
CA LEU A 509 -49.31 0.17 14.95
C LEU A 509 -49.81 -0.71 16.09
N MET A 510 -48.90 -1.25 16.90
CA MET A 510 -49.20 -1.96 18.14
C MET A 510 -48.83 -1.07 19.33
N ILE A 511 -49.81 -0.76 20.17
CA ILE A 511 -49.60 0.04 21.38
C ILE A 511 -49.24 -0.87 22.58
N PRO A 512 -48.72 -0.32 23.70
CA PRO A 512 -48.18 -1.12 24.81
C PRO A 512 -49.14 -2.13 25.44
N ASP A 513 -50.45 -1.90 25.36
CA ASP A 513 -51.48 -2.81 25.88
C ASP A 513 -51.82 -3.98 24.94
N GLY A 514 -51.10 -4.11 23.82
CA GLY A 514 -51.25 -5.20 22.85
C GLY A 514 -52.33 -4.97 21.79
N ARG A 515 -53.10 -3.87 21.86
CA ARG A 515 -54.04 -3.52 20.79
C ARG A 515 -53.28 -3.09 19.54
N THR A 516 -53.84 -3.45 18.39
CA THR A 516 -53.27 -3.13 17.07
C THR A 516 -54.22 -2.26 16.26
N PHE A 517 -53.66 -1.36 15.47
CA PHE A 517 -54.40 -0.46 14.59
C PHE A 517 -53.76 -0.42 13.20
N SER A 518 -54.59 -0.47 12.16
CA SER A 518 -54.11 -0.33 10.77
C SER A 518 -54.04 1.13 10.36
N TRP A 519 -53.00 1.47 9.60
CA TRP A 519 -52.80 2.80 9.02
C TRP A 519 -52.27 2.67 7.59
N THR A 520 -52.40 3.75 6.82
CA THR A 520 -51.81 3.87 5.48
C THR A 520 -51.06 5.17 5.36
N ALA A 521 -50.05 5.26 4.51
CA ALA A 521 -49.41 6.54 4.23
C ALA A 521 -49.05 6.69 2.76
N VAL A 522 -49.48 7.77 2.11
CA VAL A 522 -49.28 8.00 0.67
C VAL A 522 -48.15 9.00 0.47
N ARG A 523 -47.19 8.69 -0.41
CA ARG A 523 -46.07 9.61 -0.71
C ARG A 523 -46.58 10.90 -1.34
N VAL A 524 -46.28 12.03 -0.72
CA VAL A 524 -46.68 13.38 -1.15
C VAL A 524 -45.49 14.28 -1.51
N GLY A 525 -44.26 13.88 -1.17
CA GLY A 525 -43.06 14.64 -1.51
C GLY A 525 -41.78 13.84 -1.37
N ASP A 526 -40.68 14.44 -1.81
CA ASP A 526 -39.34 13.87 -1.63
C ASP A 526 -38.85 14.07 -0.20
N ALA A 527 -38.01 13.14 0.27
CA ALA A 527 -37.41 13.25 1.59
C ALA A 527 -36.55 14.52 1.66
N PRO A 528 -36.63 15.30 2.74
CA PRO A 528 -35.68 16.37 2.98
C PRO A 528 -34.27 15.77 3.19
N ASP A 529 -33.24 16.47 2.71
CA ASP A 529 -31.85 16.13 3.01
C ASP A 529 -31.62 16.20 4.53
N ASP A 530 -30.97 15.19 5.11
CA ASP A 530 -30.68 15.17 6.55
C ASP A 530 -29.71 16.32 6.86
N GLU A 531 -29.96 17.15 7.88
CA GLU A 531 -29.05 18.27 8.23
C GLU A 531 -27.62 17.80 8.55
N ARG A 532 -27.43 16.53 8.93
CA ARG A 532 -26.09 15.92 9.09
C ARG A 532 -25.43 15.47 7.77
N ASP A 533 -26.19 15.37 6.69
CA ASP A 533 -25.61 15.30 5.34
C ASP A 533 -25.04 16.67 4.93
N ARG A 534 -25.45 17.78 5.58
CA ARG A 534 -24.84 19.12 5.41
C ARG A 534 -23.60 19.38 6.27
N GLU A 535 -23.34 18.57 7.30
CA GLU A 535 -22.00 18.51 7.91
C GLU A 535 -21.06 17.71 6.98
N GLU A 536 -20.96 18.14 5.72
CA GLU A 536 -19.74 17.98 4.95
C GLU A 536 -18.67 18.78 5.70
N ARG A 537 -18.05 18.16 6.71
CA ARG A 537 -16.71 18.59 7.09
C ARG A 537 -15.85 18.27 5.88
N GLY A 538 -15.69 19.28 5.02
CA GLY A 538 -14.71 19.28 3.95
C GLY A 538 -13.32 18.93 4.49
N PRO A 539 -12.32 18.75 3.62
CA PRO A 539 -10.96 18.45 4.05
C PRO A 539 -10.58 19.42 5.17
N GLY A 540 -10.40 18.89 6.38
CA GLY A 540 -9.87 19.65 7.49
C GLY A 540 -8.41 19.90 7.19
N GLU A 541 -7.97 21.15 7.29
CA GLU A 541 -6.56 21.49 7.22
C GLU A 541 -5.90 21.01 8.52
N ILE A 542 -5.54 19.72 8.58
CA ILE A 542 -4.61 19.23 9.59
C ILE A 542 -3.23 19.68 9.11
N PRO A 543 -2.56 20.59 9.84
CA PRO A 543 -1.25 21.08 9.44
C PRO A 543 -0.25 19.93 9.46
N ASP A 544 0.68 19.98 8.50
CA ASP A 544 1.72 18.98 8.43
C ASP A 544 2.75 19.20 9.54
N LEU A 545 2.88 18.25 10.46
CA LEU A 545 4.00 18.24 11.39
C LEU A 545 5.29 18.00 10.60
N LYS A 546 6.17 19.01 10.65
CA LYS A 546 7.43 19.07 9.91
C LYS A 546 8.59 18.51 10.72
N GLY A 547 9.71 18.34 10.02
CA GLY A 547 11.00 18.01 10.60
C GLY A 547 11.34 16.53 10.55
N TYR A 548 12.63 16.26 10.74
CA TYR A 548 13.17 14.91 10.70
C TYR A 548 14.31 14.76 11.73
N PRO A 549 14.47 13.59 12.38
CA PRO A 549 13.54 12.45 12.35
C PRO A 549 12.17 12.82 12.91
N PHE A 550 11.11 12.23 12.36
CA PHE A 550 9.76 12.52 12.81
C PHE A 550 9.60 12.14 14.29
N GLY A 551 9.26 13.11 15.15
CA GLY A 551 9.14 12.88 16.59
C GLY A 551 9.53 14.10 17.44
N PRO A 552 9.64 13.94 18.76
CA PRO A 552 9.85 15.04 19.71
C PRO A 552 11.19 15.78 19.56
N TYR A 553 12.16 15.17 18.91
CA TYR A 553 13.50 15.75 18.69
C TYR A 553 13.77 16.07 17.21
N ALA A 554 12.71 16.24 16.42
CA ALA A 554 12.79 16.59 15.01
C ALA A 554 13.52 17.93 14.83
N ILE A 555 14.36 18.02 13.79
CA ILE A 555 14.85 19.32 13.30
C ILE A 555 14.11 19.68 12.02
N GLU A 556 13.55 20.89 11.97
CA GLU A 556 12.79 21.37 10.81
C GLU A 556 13.69 21.62 9.61
N GLU A 557 14.86 22.22 9.87
CA GLU A 557 15.85 22.55 8.86
C GLU A 557 17.23 22.04 9.28
N MET A 558 17.96 21.45 8.34
CA MET A 558 19.33 21.00 8.57
C MET A 558 20.26 22.21 8.79
N PRO A 559 21.17 22.17 9.78
CA PRO A 559 22.16 23.22 9.97
C PRO A 559 22.99 23.45 8.71
N GLN A 560 23.02 24.70 8.22
CA GLN A 560 23.83 25.06 7.07
C GLN A 560 25.30 25.26 7.47
N GLN A 561 26.23 24.88 6.58
CA GLN A 561 27.64 25.15 6.77
C GLN A 561 27.93 26.65 6.56
N ARG A 562 28.28 27.35 7.63
CA ARG A 562 28.56 28.80 7.62
C ARG A 562 30.04 29.07 7.78
N ARG A 563 30.45 30.30 7.41
CA ARG A 563 31.74 30.84 7.89
C ARG A 563 31.56 31.32 9.32
N ALA A 564 32.40 30.83 10.21
CA ALA A 564 32.39 31.25 11.61
C ALA A 564 33.81 31.47 12.12
N ILE A 565 33.95 32.44 13.03
CA ILE A 565 35.19 32.76 13.74
C ILE A 565 34.88 32.64 15.23
N PHE A 566 35.70 31.85 15.92
CA PHE A 566 35.68 31.68 17.35
C PHE A 566 36.91 32.37 17.94
N THR A 567 36.74 33.32 18.84
CA THR A 567 37.83 34.10 19.45
C THR A 567 37.94 33.86 20.95
N ASN A 568 39.12 34.12 21.51
CA ASN A 568 39.40 34.07 22.94
C ASN A 568 39.19 32.69 23.60
N ALA A 569 39.20 31.62 22.80
CA ALA A 569 39.05 30.25 23.29
C ALA A 569 40.41 29.66 23.70
N THR A 570 40.40 28.73 24.65
CA THR A 570 41.52 27.79 24.85
C THR A 570 41.38 26.63 23.87
N ILE A 571 42.25 26.57 22.86
CA ILE A 571 42.15 25.61 21.76
C ILE A 571 43.15 24.47 21.96
N TRP A 572 42.64 23.27 22.17
CA TRP A 572 43.43 22.04 22.21
C TRP A 572 43.62 21.55 20.77
N THR A 573 44.83 21.70 20.19
CA THR A 573 45.00 21.38 18.76
C THR A 573 45.14 19.89 18.46
N ALA A 574 45.49 19.08 19.48
CA ALA A 574 45.88 17.67 19.33
C ALA A 574 46.98 17.46 18.26
N SER A 575 47.87 18.45 18.12
CA SER A 575 49.01 18.45 17.22
C SER A 575 50.26 18.91 17.96
N ASP A 576 51.41 18.92 17.29
CA ASP A 576 52.67 19.43 17.83
C ASP A 576 52.59 20.91 18.26
N ALA A 577 51.58 21.66 17.79
CA ALA A 577 51.32 23.04 18.22
C ALA A 577 50.79 23.15 19.66
N GLY A 578 50.39 22.05 20.30
CA GLY A 578 49.94 22.04 21.70
C GLY A 578 48.61 22.79 21.92
N THR A 579 48.51 23.46 23.07
CA THR A 579 47.33 24.25 23.46
C THR A 579 47.57 25.73 23.16
N ILE A 580 46.59 26.38 22.53
CA ILE A 580 46.63 27.81 22.22
C ILE A 580 45.68 28.54 23.17
N GLU A 581 46.22 29.32 24.09
CA GLU A 581 45.43 30.20 24.96
C GLU A 581 45.01 31.47 24.21
N ASN A 582 43.80 31.97 24.51
CA ASN A 582 43.21 33.13 23.85
C ASN A 582 43.27 33.05 22.31
N GLY A 583 43.08 31.83 21.80
CA GLY A 583 43.22 31.48 20.40
C GLY A 583 42.07 31.96 19.54
N VAL A 584 42.30 31.91 18.23
CA VAL A 584 41.31 32.14 17.19
C VAL A 584 41.23 30.89 16.31
N LEU A 585 40.01 30.38 16.11
CA LEU A 585 39.70 29.33 15.15
C LEU A 585 38.68 29.87 14.14
N ALA A 586 38.91 29.65 12.86
CA ALA A 586 37.95 30.00 11.82
C ALA A 586 37.59 28.78 10.97
N ILE A 587 36.31 28.61 10.71
CA ILE A 587 35.77 27.58 9.83
C ILE A 587 35.16 28.20 8.58
N ASP A 588 35.30 27.49 7.45
CA ASP A 588 34.71 27.85 6.16
C ASP A 588 34.30 26.58 5.42
N GLY A 589 33.03 26.48 5.03
CA GLY A 589 32.49 25.29 4.36
C GLY A 589 32.70 23.99 5.15
N GLY A 590 32.53 24.04 6.48
CA GLY A 590 32.70 22.87 7.36
C GLY A 590 34.16 22.41 7.55
N LYS A 591 35.15 23.17 7.09
CA LYS A 591 36.58 22.89 7.29
C LYS A 591 37.22 23.94 8.18
N ILE A 592 38.20 23.53 8.98
CA ILE A 592 39.07 24.46 9.71
C ILE A 592 39.95 25.16 8.68
N ALA A 593 39.76 26.47 8.54
CA ALA A 593 40.50 27.32 7.61
C ALA A 593 41.58 28.15 8.32
N PHE A 594 41.46 28.35 9.64
CA PHE A 594 42.51 28.94 10.46
C PHE A 594 42.45 28.41 11.89
N VAL A 595 43.61 28.21 12.51
CA VAL A 595 43.78 28.01 13.95
C VAL A 595 45.10 28.65 14.38
N GLY A 596 45.08 29.50 15.41
CA GLY A 596 46.27 30.25 15.79
C GLY A 596 46.02 31.36 16.80
N THR A 597 47.01 32.21 17.02
CA THR A 597 46.86 33.40 17.88
C THR A 597 46.11 34.51 17.15
N ARG A 598 45.51 35.43 17.91
CA ARG A 598 44.82 36.62 17.36
C ARG A 598 45.73 37.47 16.47
N SER A 599 47.00 37.62 16.86
CA SER A 599 48.01 38.33 16.08
C SER A 599 48.28 37.68 14.73
N ALA A 600 48.32 36.34 14.68
CA ALA A 600 48.46 35.59 13.43
C ALA A 600 47.19 35.68 12.57
N PHE A 601 46.01 35.64 13.20
CA PHE A 601 44.74 35.79 12.49
C PHE A 601 44.60 37.17 11.83
N ASN A 602 44.97 38.24 12.52
CA ASN A 602 44.90 39.61 11.97
C ASN A 602 45.84 39.81 10.77
N ARG A 603 46.94 39.04 10.68
CA ARG A 603 47.83 39.01 9.50
C ARG A 603 47.27 38.15 8.37
N SER A 604 46.38 37.20 8.67
CA SER A 604 45.63 36.45 7.66
C SER A 604 44.56 37.36 7.04
N ALA A 605 44.23 37.15 5.76
CA ALA A 605 43.41 38.05 4.96
C ALA A 605 42.05 38.42 5.62
N ALA A 606 42.02 39.53 6.36
CA ALA A 606 40.86 39.99 7.13
C ALA A 606 39.60 40.22 6.26
N SER A 607 39.79 40.53 4.97
CA SER A 607 38.70 40.67 4.00
C SER A 607 37.93 39.37 3.73
N ARG A 608 38.59 38.21 3.78
CA ARG A 608 37.95 36.89 3.61
C ARG A 608 36.84 36.64 4.64
N TRP A 609 36.99 37.28 5.80
CA TRP A 609 36.26 37.02 7.03
C TRP A 609 35.24 38.11 7.38
N GLN A 610 34.97 39.06 6.46
CA GLN A 610 34.04 40.16 6.71
C GLN A 610 32.62 39.69 6.99
N ASN A 611 32.16 38.62 6.32
CA ASN A 611 30.81 38.07 6.44
C ASN A 611 30.75 36.80 7.30
N ALA A 612 31.75 36.54 8.13
CA ALA A 612 31.75 35.37 9.01
C ALA A 612 31.03 35.68 10.32
N GLU A 613 30.24 34.73 10.80
CA GLU A 613 29.60 34.79 12.11
C GLU A 613 30.68 34.75 13.21
N ARG A 614 30.56 35.59 14.24
CA ARG A 614 31.60 35.77 15.26
C ARG A 614 31.10 35.32 16.62
N PHE A 615 31.88 34.46 17.27
CA PHE A 615 31.60 33.93 18.59
C PHE A 615 32.77 34.25 19.52
N ASP A 616 32.48 34.99 20.59
CA ASP A 616 33.43 35.17 21.68
C ASP A 616 33.29 34.00 22.67
N LEU A 617 34.38 33.27 22.87
CA LEU A 617 34.44 32.06 23.67
C LEU A 617 35.40 32.22 24.85
N GLU A 618 35.55 33.45 25.36
CA GLU A 618 36.31 33.70 26.60
C GLU A 618 35.92 32.73 27.72
N GLY A 619 36.93 32.13 28.36
CA GLY A 619 36.76 31.12 29.41
C GLY A 619 36.26 29.75 28.93
N ARG A 620 36.11 29.54 27.62
CA ARG A 620 35.66 28.26 27.03
C ARG A 620 36.79 27.55 26.30
N HIS A 621 36.61 26.25 26.10
CA HIS A 621 37.57 25.39 25.43
C HIS A 621 37.03 24.88 24.10
N ILE A 622 37.90 24.79 23.09
CA ILE A 622 37.65 24.07 21.84
C ILE A 622 38.62 22.90 21.75
N ALA A 623 38.10 21.71 21.44
CA ALA A 623 38.88 20.53 21.11
C ALA A 623 38.35 19.90 19.81
N PRO A 624 39.14 19.05 19.12
CA PRO A 624 38.61 18.22 18.04
C PRO A 624 37.45 17.38 18.55
N GLY A 625 36.40 17.25 17.74
CA GLY A 625 35.28 16.39 18.08
C GLY A 625 35.74 14.94 18.27
N PHE A 626 35.19 14.24 19.25
CA PHE A 626 35.63 12.90 19.61
C PHE A 626 35.31 11.89 18.50
N VAL A 627 36.19 10.89 18.38
CA VAL A 627 36.06 9.75 17.47
C VAL A 627 35.80 8.51 18.31
N ASP A 628 34.61 7.94 18.20
CA ASP A 628 34.31 6.63 18.77
C ASP A 628 34.83 5.54 17.83
N ALA A 629 35.93 4.90 18.21
CA ALA A 629 36.62 3.92 17.36
C ALA A 629 35.96 2.53 17.37
N HIS A 630 35.09 2.24 18.35
CA HIS A 630 34.36 0.98 18.44
C HIS A 630 32.93 1.25 18.92
N SER A 631 32.00 1.35 17.97
CA SER A 631 30.59 1.59 18.28
C SER A 631 29.66 0.57 17.64
N HIS A 632 28.52 0.40 18.28
CA HIS A 632 27.32 -0.25 17.75
C HIS A 632 26.13 0.73 17.69
N THR A 633 26.42 2.03 17.87
CA THR A 633 25.39 3.06 17.95
C THR A 633 24.66 3.21 16.62
N GLY A 634 23.33 3.39 16.69
CA GLY A 634 22.50 3.77 15.55
C GLY A 634 22.48 2.77 14.42
N THR A 635 22.72 1.49 14.74
CA THR A 635 22.28 0.37 13.92
C THR A 635 20.87 -0.05 14.30
N PHE A 636 20.14 -0.71 13.41
CA PHE A 636 18.80 -1.22 13.69
C PHE A 636 18.68 -2.01 15.00
N ALA A 637 17.52 -1.90 15.64
CA ALA A 637 17.12 -2.75 16.77
C ALA A 637 17.16 -4.27 16.51
N LEU A 638 17.27 -4.70 15.24
CA LEU A 638 17.32 -6.10 14.83
C LEU A 638 18.74 -6.65 14.63
N GLY A 639 19.75 -5.92 15.09
CA GLY A 639 21.08 -6.46 15.37
C GLY A 639 22.21 -5.82 14.59
N VAL A 640 23.40 -5.84 15.20
CA VAL A 640 24.68 -5.39 14.64
C VAL A 640 25.48 -6.53 13.99
N ASN A 641 24.89 -7.74 13.92
CA ASN A 641 25.50 -8.96 13.40
C ASN A 641 24.52 -9.79 12.57
N GLU A 642 25.05 -10.55 11.63
CA GLU A 642 24.43 -11.75 11.10
C GLU A 642 25.03 -12.96 11.82
N GLY A 643 24.30 -13.55 12.77
CA GLY A 643 24.85 -14.52 13.73
C GLY A 643 24.84 -15.98 13.29
N THR A 644 24.32 -16.29 12.10
CA THR A 644 24.01 -17.68 11.70
C THR A 644 25.19 -18.44 11.11
N GLN A 645 26.25 -17.76 10.71
CA GLN A 645 27.45 -18.36 10.10
C GLN A 645 28.72 -17.87 10.79
N ALA A 646 29.79 -18.67 10.75
CA ALA A 646 31.08 -18.29 11.32
C ALA A 646 31.80 -17.18 10.52
N VAL A 647 31.48 -17.07 9.23
CA VAL A 647 32.03 -16.08 8.32
C VAL A 647 30.87 -15.35 7.68
N THR A 648 30.75 -14.06 7.95
CA THR A 648 29.69 -13.18 7.40
C THR A 648 30.28 -11.92 6.77
N SER A 649 31.42 -12.05 6.09
CA SER A 649 32.13 -10.92 5.46
C SER A 649 31.34 -10.22 4.35
N GLU A 650 30.28 -10.85 3.85
CA GLU A 650 29.38 -10.31 2.83
C GLU A 650 28.42 -9.24 3.37
N VAL A 651 28.08 -9.25 4.67
CA VAL A 651 27.19 -8.24 5.25
C VAL A 651 27.93 -6.92 5.52
N ARG A 652 27.20 -5.81 5.51
CA ARG A 652 27.75 -4.46 5.65
C ARG A 652 27.01 -3.69 6.73
N ILE A 653 27.75 -3.02 7.62
CA ILE A 653 27.13 -2.08 8.57
C ILE A 653 26.35 -0.98 7.85
N ALA A 654 26.80 -0.58 6.65
CA ALA A 654 26.11 0.40 5.82
C ALA A 654 24.64 0.05 5.53
N ASP A 655 24.28 -1.24 5.49
CA ASP A 655 22.91 -1.70 5.26
C ASP A 655 22.10 -1.79 6.57
N ALA A 656 22.70 -1.38 7.69
CA ALA A 656 22.13 -1.50 9.02
C ALA A 656 22.01 -0.16 9.76
N VAL A 657 22.53 0.93 9.20
CA VAL A 657 22.52 2.26 9.81
C VAL A 657 21.11 2.82 9.79
N ASP A 658 20.63 3.23 10.96
CA ASP A 658 19.39 3.98 11.14
C ASP A 658 19.73 5.44 11.45
N SER A 659 19.59 6.33 10.45
CA SER A 659 19.88 7.76 10.61
C SER A 659 18.91 8.48 11.55
N SER A 660 17.77 7.87 11.86
CA SER A 660 16.78 8.39 12.81
C SER A 660 17.03 7.99 14.27
N HIS A 661 18.03 7.14 14.52
CA HIS A 661 18.25 6.57 15.83
C HIS A 661 18.67 7.64 16.86
N ILE A 662 17.90 7.80 17.95
CA ILE A 662 18.08 8.86 18.97
C ILE A 662 19.48 8.93 19.58
N ASN A 663 20.19 7.80 19.63
CA ASN A 663 21.58 7.82 20.10
C ASN A 663 22.51 8.70 19.25
N TRP A 664 22.21 9.02 17.99
CA TRP A 664 22.98 10.02 17.24
C TRP A 664 22.90 11.40 17.86
N TYR A 665 21.71 11.81 18.30
CA TYR A 665 21.51 13.05 19.05
C TYR A 665 22.32 13.02 20.36
N ARG A 666 22.25 11.90 21.11
CA ARG A 666 22.97 11.74 22.39
C ARG A 666 24.50 11.75 22.22
N GLN A 667 25.01 11.09 21.19
CA GLN A 667 26.45 11.06 20.87
C GLN A 667 26.95 12.47 20.50
N LEU A 668 26.21 13.22 19.70
CA LEU A 668 26.53 14.61 19.38
C LEU A 668 26.56 15.49 20.63
N ALA A 669 25.57 15.34 21.52
CA ALA A 669 25.53 16.08 22.79
C ALA A 669 26.74 15.77 23.70
N GLY A 670 27.30 14.56 23.60
CA GLY A 670 28.53 14.14 24.27
C GLY A 670 29.84 14.58 23.59
N GLY A 671 29.77 15.29 22.45
CA GLY A 671 30.95 15.74 21.70
C GLY A 671 31.51 14.74 20.69
N VAL A 672 30.85 13.59 20.48
CA VAL A 672 31.25 12.60 19.47
C VAL A 672 30.74 13.05 18.10
N THR A 673 31.66 13.22 17.15
CA THR A 673 31.33 13.72 15.80
C THR A 673 31.61 12.70 14.69
N THR A 674 32.35 11.64 15.01
CA THR A 674 32.75 10.59 14.07
C THR A 674 32.72 9.26 14.80
N VAL A 675 32.21 8.24 14.13
CA VAL A 675 32.05 6.90 14.69
C VAL A 675 32.54 5.89 13.68
N ASN A 676 33.35 4.94 14.14
CA ASN A 676 33.64 3.71 13.42
C ASN A 676 32.72 2.63 13.98
N THR A 677 31.68 2.30 13.22
CA THR A 677 30.69 1.29 13.59
C THR A 677 31.17 -0.06 13.10
N LEU A 678 31.29 -1.02 14.02
CA LEU A 678 31.73 -2.39 13.71
C LEU A 678 30.63 -3.38 14.03
N HIS A 679 30.74 -4.55 13.41
CA HIS A 679 30.04 -5.74 13.85
C HIS A 679 30.40 -6.05 15.32
N GLY A 680 29.44 -6.62 16.04
CA GLY A 680 29.65 -7.14 17.38
C GLY A 680 30.51 -8.41 17.37
N SER A 681 30.56 -9.11 18.50
CA SER A 681 31.44 -10.28 18.71
C SER A 681 30.76 -11.62 18.43
N ALA A 682 29.76 -11.67 17.55
CA ALA A 682 29.00 -12.90 17.29
C ALA A 682 29.75 -13.90 16.39
N ASN A 683 30.56 -13.39 15.47
CA ASN A 683 31.22 -14.16 14.41
C ASN A 683 32.75 -14.05 14.53
N PRO A 684 33.53 -15.13 14.29
CA PRO A 684 34.98 -15.04 14.14
C PRO A 684 35.41 -14.04 13.07
N ILE A 685 34.75 -14.09 11.91
CA ILE A 685 34.88 -13.12 10.82
C ILE A 685 33.50 -12.52 10.59
N GLY A 686 33.29 -11.29 11.09
CA GLY A 686 32.07 -10.53 10.86
C GLY A 686 32.09 -9.81 9.51
N GLY A 687 31.16 -8.86 9.34
CA GLY A 687 31.04 -8.10 8.10
C GLY A 687 31.90 -6.84 8.01
N GLN A 688 31.61 -6.05 6.99
CA GLN A 688 32.28 -4.80 6.66
C GLN A 688 31.91 -3.68 7.63
N SER A 689 32.91 -3.04 8.26
CA SER A 689 32.73 -1.89 9.15
C SER A 689 32.46 -0.60 8.38
N LEU A 690 31.89 0.39 9.06
CA LEU A 690 31.59 1.69 8.47
C LEU A 690 32.08 2.83 9.38
N THR A 691 32.96 3.67 8.83
CA THR A 691 33.26 4.97 9.44
C THR A 691 32.29 6.02 8.92
N GLN A 692 31.66 6.76 9.83
CA GLN A 692 30.62 7.73 9.53
C GLN A 692 30.68 8.97 10.42
N LYS A 693 30.17 10.08 9.90
CA LYS A 693 29.92 11.31 10.64
C LYS A 693 28.60 11.18 11.37
N VAL A 694 28.55 11.61 12.62
CA VAL A 694 27.27 11.70 13.33
C VAL A 694 26.52 12.93 12.80
N ARG A 695 25.37 12.70 12.18
CA ARG A 695 24.51 13.74 11.58
C ARG A 695 23.06 13.48 11.97
N TRP A 696 22.64 14.02 13.12
CA TRP A 696 21.23 14.01 13.50
C TRP A 696 20.41 14.77 12.47
N GLY A 697 19.29 14.19 12.04
CA GLY A 697 18.44 14.73 10.98
C GLY A 697 18.85 14.37 9.54
N SER A 698 19.87 13.50 9.36
CA SER A 698 20.26 13.01 8.04
C SER A 698 19.13 12.22 7.38
N ARG A 699 18.59 12.73 6.27
CA ARG A 699 17.44 12.13 5.57
C ARG A 699 17.75 10.78 4.93
N HIS A 700 19.01 10.55 4.55
CA HIS A 700 19.49 9.27 4.03
C HIS A 700 20.66 8.76 4.89
N PRO A 701 20.72 7.45 5.25
CA PRO A 701 21.84 6.88 6.00
C PRO A 701 23.20 7.07 5.32
N ARG A 702 23.26 6.88 3.99
CA ARG A 702 24.46 7.10 3.17
C ARG A 702 25.09 8.49 3.29
N ASP A 703 24.32 9.52 3.64
CA ASP A 703 24.87 10.87 3.85
C ASP A 703 25.74 10.96 5.11
N MET A 704 25.57 10.02 6.05
CA MET A 704 26.42 9.92 7.22
C MET A 704 27.79 9.31 6.87
N HIS A 705 27.91 8.55 5.78
CA HIS A 705 29.11 7.79 5.46
C HIS A 705 30.32 8.71 5.23
N MET A 706 31.45 8.37 5.85
CA MET A 706 32.70 9.13 5.65
C MET A 706 33.40 8.64 4.39
N ARG A 707 33.22 9.38 3.29
CA ARG A 707 33.86 9.06 2.00
C ARG A 707 35.38 9.02 2.13
N GLY A 708 36.00 7.99 1.56
CA GLY A 708 37.46 7.80 1.57
C GLY A 708 38.02 7.29 2.90
N ALA A 709 37.18 7.03 3.91
CA ALA A 709 37.63 6.28 5.08
C ALA A 709 38.05 4.86 4.67
N THR A 710 39.11 4.36 5.30
CA THR A 710 39.64 3.02 5.01
C THR A 710 38.57 1.95 5.32
N PRO A 711 38.20 1.09 4.36
CA PRO A 711 37.28 0.00 4.62
C PRO A 711 37.89 -1.03 5.58
N GLY A 712 37.06 -1.75 6.32
CA GLY A 712 37.52 -2.77 7.28
C GLY A 712 36.55 -3.94 7.38
N ILE A 713 37.06 -5.08 7.85
CA ILE A 713 36.30 -6.26 8.22
C ILE A 713 36.61 -6.56 9.69
N LYS A 714 35.59 -6.84 10.50
CA LYS A 714 35.78 -7.13 11.91
C LYS A 714 36.15 -8.60 12.12
N PHE A 715 37.25 -8.83 12.81
CA PHE A 715 37.62 -10.15 13.35
C PHE A 715 37.39 -10.14 14.87
N ALA A 716 36.77 -11.19 15.39
CA ALA A 716 36.57 -11.37 16.83
C ALA A 716 37.05 -12.76 17.25
N LEU A 717 38.17 -12.84 17.97
CA LEU A 717 38.79 -14.11 18.38
C LEU A 717 38.60 -14.40 19.88
N GLY A 718 37.68 -13.68 20.53
CA GLY A 718 37.37 -13.79 21.96
C GLY A 718 36.41 -14.92 22.30
N GLU A 719 36.12 -15.08 23.60
CA GLU A 719 35.28 -16.17 24.13
C GLU A 719 33.85 -16.19 23.57
N ASN A 720 33.24 -15.02 23.33
CA ASN A 720 31.86 -14.89 22.84
C ASN A 720 31.61 -15.68 21.55
N VAL A 721 32.62 -15.77 20.68
CA VAL A 721 32.56 -16.51 19.42
C VAL A 721 32.55 -18.04 19.64
N LYS A 722 33.08 -18.52 20.77
CA LYS A 722 33.00 -19.93 21.17
C LYS A 722 31.64 -20.30 21.77
N GLN A 723 30.88 -19.31 22.23
CA GLN A 723 29.62 -19.49 22.95
C GLN A 723 28.36 -19.28 22.08
N SER A 724 28.48 -18.66 20.89
CA SER A 724 27.33 -18.29 20.05
C SER A 724 26.56 -19.46 19.41
N ASN A 725 27.05 -20.71 19.50
CA ASN A 725 26.46 -21.91 18.86
C ASN A 725 26.18 -23.11 19.80
N TRP A 726 26.04 -22.96 21.13
CA TRP A 726 25.79 -24.12 22.01
C TRP A 726 24.41 -24.76 21.85
N GLY A 727 24.36 -25.97 21.30
CA GLY A 727 23.26 -26.93 21.42
C GLY A 727 23.21 -27.89 20.23
N ASP A 728 24.09 -28.89 20.25
CA ASP A 728 23.83 -30.23 19.72
C ASP A 728 22.81 -30.95 20.61
#